data_AF-A0A535UR09-F1
#
_entry.id   AF-A0A535UR09-F1
#
_cell.length_a   1.000
_cell.length_b   1.000
_cell.length_c   1.000
_cell.angle_alpha   90.00
_cell.angle_beta   90.00
_cell.angle_gamma   90.00
#
_symmetry.space_group_name_H-M   'P 1'
#
loop_
_entity.id
_entity.type
_entity.pdbx_description
1 polymer ?
#
loop_
_entity_poly.entity_id
_entity_poly.type
_entity_poly.pdbx_seq_one_letter_code
_entity_poly.pdbx_strand_id
1 'polypeptide(L)'
;MHLLRRSRARRAAAGPPRPGGHLDRGPRLPEPGAADGDGGRRDGGRGTLLRPAGRGPARAGPRRDAGAPGAPPPPRRRWSRPLLLEAAPDGGSIVSGRLAREVAVVGVGETRFGELFDRGYHELVCEAGLAALDDAGVARDEVEAAWLGTATPGVSALAGDAGTDLAEPLGLRGIPATRVANYCTTGMEAVRAAALAIGSGMYDTALVVGAEKMRDVPARGSLLARHILETHPLLAKGRTAPGQFALLGTRYLEVHGYDREVLAAVALKNHENGARNPRAHFRKAITEEQWARAPMVASPLGLYDCCPTTDGAAGAVLMSREAAERTGRPYALLTGMGLAAHGGYFTTQFDPESDFLGFPATRAAAAQAYAQAGIDEPVRDLDVAECHDCFTITELVNYEDLGLCGRGQGGRMAAEGRTRLGGEIRRHRGADGRRRRRPAPRPRRRPPGRGGAAGPLPHSRRSGDRELRHGPGGGVVTATMRAWRAHELGEATDVLRLEDVEEPAPGPGEVVVEVEAVGLNFPDVLLLRGQYQDRPSLPFTPGLEVAGRVVATGSGAGLKVGQRVAAIASPPRGGLAERVCVAAIDVMPVPDTMPAAVAAAMLITYGTGHLALHRRARLRPGETLLVHGGAGGVGSAAIQLGCAAGARVIATASGPERAEVCRRMGADAAIDNTAADFVEVVKELTRGRGADVIYDPVGGDVFDRSRRCIAFEGRILVIGFAGGRIPDAPVNHVLIKNYSVVGVHWGLYRR
;
A
#
# COMPACT_ATOMS: atom_id res chain seq x y z
N MET A 1 6.47 21.32 15.68
CA MET A 1 7.46 21.22 16.76
C MET A 1 7.14 22.26 17.82
N HIS A 2 6.83 21.84 19.05
CA HIS A 2 6.62 22.75 20.19
C HIS A 2 7.79 22.58 21.15
N LEU A 3 8.52 23.67 21.40
CA LEU A 3 9.70 23.73 22.25
C LEU A 3 9.28 24.16 23.66
N LEU A 4 9.24 23.23 24.61
CA LEU A 4 8.82 23.51 25.99
C LEU A 4 10.02 23.72 26.91
N ARG A 5 10.17 24.94 27.44
CA ARG A 5 11.15 25.28 28.49
C ARG A 5 10.43 25.27 29.85
N ARG A 6 10.79 24.35 30.75
CA ARG A 6 10.25 24.35 32.13
C ARG A 6 10.85 25.52 32.94
N SER A 7 10.01 26.40 33.48
CA SER A 7 10.41 27.32 34.55
C SER A 7 10.29 26.60 35.90
N ARG A 8 11.32 26.70 36.76
CA ARG A 8 11.35 26.10 38.09
C ARG A 8 10.57 26.99 39.08
N ALA A 9 9.43 26.52 39.57
CA ALA A 9 8.80 27.04 40.79
C ALA A 9 8.86 25.96 41.90
N ARG A 10 9.12 26.42 43.13
CA ARG A 10 9.53 25.62 44.30
C ARG A 10 8.39 24.75 44.83
N ARG A 11 8.72 23.49 45.21
CA ARG A 11 7.86 22.58 45.98
C ARG A 11 7.67 23.09 47.41
N ALA A 12 6.43 23.07 47.89
CA ALA A 12 6.11 22.93 49.31
C ALA A 12 5.22 21.68 49.47
N ALA A 13 5.55 20.85 50.45
CA ALA A 13 4.94 19.54 50.70
C ALA A 13 3.66 19.66 51.54
N ALA A 14 2.64 18.85 51.22
CA ALA A 14 1.56 18.51 52.13
C ALA A 14 1.06 17.08 51.82
N GLY A 15 0.95 16.27 52.88
CA GLY A 15 0.65 14.84 52.84
C GLY A 15 -0.83 14.50 52.56
N PRO A 16 -1.18 13.20 52.49
CA PRO A 16 -2.45 12.74 51.96
C PRO A 16 -3.52 12.61 53.05
N PRO A 17 -4.82 12.79 52.75
CA PRO A 17 -5.88 12.25 53.57
C PRO A 17 -6.43 10.93 53.01
N ARG A 18 -6.82 10.07 53.96
CA ARG A 18 -7.39 8.73 53.83
C ARG A 18 -8.94 8.76 53.86
N PRO A 19 -9.63 7.63 53.65
CA PRO A 19 -10.93 7.56 52.95
C PRO A 19 -12.15 7.43 53.88
N GLY A 20 -13.33 7.69 53.31
CA GLY A 20 -14.66 7.24 53.76
C GLY A 20 -15.59 7.27 52.55
N GLY A 21 -16.60 6.44 52.36
CA GLY A 21 -17.24 5.44 53.21
C GLY A 21 -18.71 5.34 52.77
N HIS A 22 -19.05 4.25 52.08
CA HIS A 22 -20.35 3.55 51.95
C HIS A 22 -21.65 4.25 51.48
N LEU A 23 -22.35 3.53 50.57
CA LEU A 23 -23.76 3.05 50.56
C LEU A 23 -24.27 3.00 49.09
N ASP A 24 -25.03 2.05 48.54
CA ASP A 24 -25.57 0.75 48.98
C ASP A 24 -26.25 0.07 47.75
N ARG A 25 -26.44 -1.27 47.83
CA ARG A 25 -27.42 -2.18 47.15
C ARG A 25 -27.24 -2.63 45.68
N GLY A 26 -27.23 -3.97 45.53
CA GLY A 26 -27.24 -4.76 44.28
C GLY A 26 -28.62 -4.92 43.60
N PRO A 27 -28.89 -5.98 42.80
CA PRO A 27 -28.56 -7.38 43.10
C PRO A 27 -27.86 -8.20 41.99
N ARG A 28 -27.19 -9.25 42.48
CA ARG A 28 -26.68 -10.51 41.87
C ARG A 28 -27.87 -11.39 41.39
N LEU A 29 -27.86 -12.34 40.45
CA LEU A 29 -26.98 -13.39 39.86
C LEU A 29 -27.80 -14.01 38.64
N PRO A 30 -27.47 -15.13 37.94
CA PRO A 30 -26.38 -16.11 38.07
C PRO A 30 -25.64 -16.53 36.78
N GLU A 31 -24.46 -17.14 36.95
CA GLU A 31 -23.83 -18.04 35.98
C GLU A 31 -24.38 -19.48 36.08
N PRO A 32 -24.21 -20.31 35.03
CA PRO A 32 -24.22 -21.76 35.17
C PRO A 32 -22.86 -22.41 34.84
N GLY A 33 -22.23 -22.95 35.89
CA GLY A 33 -21.99 -24.40 36.08
C GLY A 33 -21.27 -25.21 34.99
N ALA A 34 -20.06 -25.66 35.36
CA ALA A 34 -19.35 -26.79 34.75
C ALA A 34 -20.01 -28.14 35.09
N ALA A 35 -19.81 -29.13 34.20
CA ALA A 35 -19.95 -30.54 34.52
C ALA A 35 -18.80 -31.33 33.86
N ASP A 36 -18.11 -32.11 34.70
CA ASP A 36 -17.10 -33.10 34.39
C ASP A 36 -17.67 -34.33 33.67
N GLY A 37 -16.81 -35.05 32.94
CA GLY A 37 -17.14 -36.34 32.33
C GLY A 37 -15.97 -36.99 31.59
N ASP A 38 -15.21 -37.76 32.34
CA ASP A 38 -14.00 -38.54 32.07
C ASP A 38 -14.02 -39.52 30.86
N GLY A 39 -12.81 -39.88 30.39
CA GLY A 39 -12.52 -41.25 29.93
C GLY A 39 -12.04 -41.44 28.50
N GLY A 40 -10.73 -41.67 28.31
CA GLY A 40 -10.25 -42.38 27.11
C GLY A 40 -8.79 -42.19 26.69
N ARG A 41 -7.83 -42.69 27.47
CA ARG A 41 -6.44 -42.93 27.01
C ARG A 41 -6.39 -44.00 25.93
N ARG A 42 -5.60 -43.81 24.86
CA ARG A 42 -4.74 -44.86 24.26
C ARG A 42 -3.44 -44.27 23.72
N ASP A 43 -2.35 -44.90 24.15
CA ASP A 43 -0.96 -44.75 23.74
C ASP A 43 -0.71 -45.09 22.26
N GLY A 44 0.40 -44.57 21.72
CA GLY A 44 1.20 -45.31 20.74
C GLY A 44 1.94 -44.47 19.70
N GLY A 45 3.28 -44.44 19.76
CA GLY A 45 4.12 -44.29 18.56
C GLY A 45 5.21 -43.22 18.60
N ARG A 46 6.33 -43.51 19.27
CA ARG A 46 7.64 -42.89 18.98
C ARG A 46 8.32 -43.62 17.81
N GLY A 47 9.10 -42.86 17.02
CA GLY A 47 10.04 -43.35 15.99
C GLY A 47 9.56 -42.97 14.58
N THR A 48 10.34 -42.41 13.67
CA THR A 48 11.80 -42.49 13.49
C THR A 48 12.23 -41.37 12.53
N LEU A 49 13.25 -40.59 12.89
CA LEU A 49 13.93 -39.65 12.00
C LEU A 49 14.86 -40.43 11.06
N LEU A 50 14.61 -40.37 9.76
CA LEU A 50 15.54 -40.79 8.72
C LEU A 50 16.28 -39.57 8.17
N ARG A 51 17.58 -39.49 8.49
CA ARG A 51 18.58 -38.68 7.77
C ARG A 51 18.83 -39.28 6.38
N PRO A 52 19.28 -38.46 5.42
CA PRO A 52 20.37 -38.89 4.56
C PRO A 52 21.64 -38.03 4.74
N ALA A 53 22.73 -38.77 4.96
CA ALA A 53 24.13 -38.58 4.59
C ALA A 53 24.62 -37.19 4.15
N GLY A 54 25.63 -36.70 4.88
CA GLY A 54 26.38 -35.50 4.53
C GLY A 54 27.38 -35.68 3.38
N ARG A 55 27.80 -34.53 2.86
CA ARG A 55 29.10 -34.32 2.21
C ARG A 55 29.68 -33.04 2.81
N GLY A 56 30.80 -33.17 3.52
CA GLY A 56 31.51 -32.05 4.13
C GLY A 56 32.20 -31.17 3.07
N PRO A 57 32.46 -29.88 3.37
CA PRO A 57 33.23 -29.04 2.48
C PRO A 57 34.73 -29.31 2.66
N ALA A 58 35.40 -29.58 1.54
CA ALA A 58 36.83 -29.66 1.44
C ALA A 58 37.47 -28.29 1.75
N ARG A 59 38.48 -28.29 2.63
CA ARG A 59 39.40 -27.18 2.82
C ARG A 59 40.28 -27.04 1.58
N ALA A 60 40.34 -25.86 0.98
CA ALA A 60 41.40 -25.46 0.06
C ALA A 60 42.01 -24.14 0.57
N GLY A 61 43.32 -24.17 0.82
CA GLY A 61 44.13 -23.04 1.23
C GLY A 61 44.44 -22.03 0.09
N PRO A 62 45.28 -21.02 0.36
CA PRO A 62 45.18 -19.70 -0.22
C PRO A 62 45.76 -19.64 -1.63
N ARG A 63 45.12 -18.87 -2.52
CA ARG A 63 45.70 -18.46 -3.80
C ARG A 63 46.04 -16.96 -3.77
N ARG A 64 47.19 -16.70 -4.36
CA ARG A 64 48.02 -15.50 -4.32
C ARG A 64 47.42 -14.33 -5.09
N ASP A 65 47.74 -13.13 -4.60
CA ASP A 65 47.52 -11.84 -5.21
C ASP A 65 48.06 -11.72 -6.64
N ALA A 66 47.27 -11.11 -7.51
CA ALA A 66 47.72 -10.45 -8.72
C ALA A 66 46.86 -9.19 -8.98
N GLY A 67 47.40 -8.04 -8.55
CA GLY A 67 47.23 -6.67 -9.05
C GLY A 67 45.88 -6.19 -9.60
N ALA A 68 45.19 -5.35 -8.82
CA ALA A 68 44.25 -4.35 -9.33
C ALA A 68 44.85 -2.93 -9.17
N PRO A 69 44.70 -2.01 -10.14
CA PRO A 69 45.27 -0.67 -10.09
C PRO A 69 44.57 0.20 -9.02
N GLY A 70 45.37 1.00 -8.31
CA GLY A 70 45.01 1.65 -7.05
C GLY A 70 43.81 2.60 -7.10
N ALA A 71 42.89 2.39 -6.16
CA ALA A 71 41.91 3.40 -5.77
C ALA A 71 42.62 4.53 -4.98
N PRO A 72 42.27 5.80 -5.20
CA PRO A 72 42.84 6.91 -4.45
C PRO A 72 42.45 6.80 -2.97
N PRO A 73 43.34 7.16 -2.02
CA PRO A 73 43.01 7.06 -0.60
C PRO A 73 41.86 8.02 -0.25
N PRO A 74 40.94 7.63 0.65
CA PRO A 74 39.85 8.51 1.04
C PRO A 74 40.41 9.78 1.69
N PRO A 75 39.85 10.96 1.40
CA PRO A 75 40.36 12.20 1.94
C PRO A 75 40.19 12.20 3.46
N ARG A 76 41.31 12.33 4.19
CA ARG A 76 41.31 12.60 5.63
C ARG A 76 40.64 13.95 5.89
N ARG A 77 39.32 13.97 6.10
CA ARG A 77 38.58 15.19 6.39
C ARG A 77 38.36 15.33 7.90
N ARG A 78 39.10 16.29 8.45
CA ARG A 78 38.84 16.99 9.71
C ARG A 78 37.33 17.17 9.95
N TRP A 79 36.93 16.94 11.20
CA TRP A 79 35.65 17.32 11.80
C TRP A 79 35.10 18.64 11.26
N SER A 80 34.12 18.58 10.35
CA SER A 80 33.31 19.75 9.99
C SER A 80 32.36 20.07 11.14
N ARG A 81 32.20 21.38 11.40
CA ARG A 81 31.27 21.91 12.42
C ARG A 81 29.84 21.47 12.11
N PRO A 82 28.93 21.40 13.11
CA PRO A 82 27.50 21.31 12.85
C PRO A 82 27.12 22.38 11.83
N LEU A 83 26.46 21.99 10.74
CA LEU A 83 25.93 22.94 9.77
C LEU A 83 24.94 23.84 10.51
N LEU A 84 25.30 25.11 10.65
CA LEU A 84 24.32 26.17 10.84
C LEU A 84 23.38 26.06 9.66
N LEU A 85 22.16 25.58 9.92
CA LEU A 85 20.94 25.68 9.12
C LEU A 85 21.20 26.42 7.79
N GLU A 86 21.67 25.71 6.78
CA GLU A 86 21.86 26.33 5.47
C GLU A 86 20.50 26.84 5.02
N ALA A 87 20.39 28.16 4.87
CA ALA A 87 19.22 28.79 4.30
C ALA A 87 18.85 28.07 3.00
N ALA A 88 17.55 27.92 2.76
CA ALA A 88 17.02 27.24 1.59
C ALA A 88 17.84 27.61 0.34
N PRO A 89 18.22 26.63 -0.51
CA PRO A 89 18.94 26.88 -1.77
C PRO A 89 18.26 27.95 -2.65
N ASP A 90 16.95 28.16 -2.43
CA ASP A 90 16.05 28.92 -3.29
C ASP A 90 15.64 30.28 -2.73
N GLY A 91 16.47 30.94 -1.90
CA GLY A 91 16.29 32.36 -1.57
C GLY A 91 15.00 32.74 -0.80
N GLY A 92 14.29 31.77 -0.24
CA GLY A 92 13.14 32.03 0.65
C GLY A 92 13.60 32.72 1.93
N SER A 93 12.96 33.83 2.31
CA SER A 93 13.24 34.48 3.60
C SER A 93 12.83 33.54 4.74
N ILE A 94 13.73 33.32 5.71
CA ILE A 94 13.36 32.65 6.96
C ILE A 94 12.36 33.57 7.66
N VAL A 95 11.11 33.13 7.78
CA VAL A 95 10.09 33.85 8.55
C VAL A 95 10.51 33.87 10.01
N SER A 96 11.13 34.96 10.44
CA SER A 96 11.61 35.18 11.81
C SER A 96 10.63 35.97 12.68
N GLY A 97 9.42 36.22 12.17
CA GLY A 97 8.37 36.90 12.93
C GLY A 97 7.95 36.05 14.12
N ARG A 98 7.83 36.68 15.29
CA ARG A 98 7.27 36.07 16.50
C ARG A 98 5.77 36.30 16.56
N LEU A 99 5.05 35.44 17.29
CA LEU A 99 3.66 35.70 17.64
C LEU A 99 3.57 37.01 18.41
N ALA A 100 2.57 37.84 18.11
CA ALA A 100 2.41 39.14 18.78
C ALA A 100 1.99 38.95 20.25
N ARG A 101 1.16 37.94 20.53
CA ARG A 101 0.85 37.46 21.87
C ARG A 101 1.53 36.11 22.13
N GLU A 102 2.05 35.91 23.33
CA GLU A 102 2.62 34.63 23.75
C GLU A 102 1.51 33.59 23.96
N VAL A 103 1.76 32.37 23.50
CA VAL A 103 0.82 31.25 23.56
C VAL A 103 1.39 30.14 24.42
N ALA A 104 0.55 29.53 25.25
CA ALA A 104 0.89 28.45 26.16
C ALA A 104 0.04 27.21 25.86
N VAL A 105 0.63 26.03 26.00
CA VAL A 105 -0.10 24.77 26.15
C VAL A 105 -0.36 24.56 27.64
N VAL A 106 -1.63 24.48 28.03
CA VAL A 106 -2.06 24.47 29.44
C VAL A 106 -2.59 23.11 29.87
N GLY A 107 -3.22 22.37 28.97
CA GLY A 107 -3.67 21.00 29.23
C GLY A 107 -3.46 20.10 28.03
N VAL A 108 -3.24 18.82 28.29
CA VAL A 108 -3.08 17.78 27.28
C VAL A 108 -3.91 16.54 27.63
N GLY A 109 -4.37 15.84 26.60
CA GLY A 109 -5.13 14.60 26.74
C GLY A 109 -4.75 13.62 25.65
N GLU A 110 -4.75 12.33 25.94
CA GLU A 110 -4.48 11.30 24.94
C GLU A 110 -5.30 10.05 25.21
N THR A 111 -5.76 9.42 24.14
CA THR A 111 -6.28 8.06 24.22
C THR A 111 -5.13 7.08 24.36
N ARG A 112 -5.44 5.81 24.65
CA ARG A 112 -4.49 4.75 24.29
C ARG A 112 -4.36 4.74 22.75
N PHE A 113 -3.16 4.53 22.25
CA PHE A 113 -2.91 4.30 20.83
C PHE A 113 -2.88 2.79 20.58
N GLY A 114 -3.56 2.29 19.56
CA GLY A 114 -3.53 0.85 19.25
C GLY A 114 -4.53 0.40 18.19
N GLU A 115 -4.94 -0.85 18.29
CA GLU A 115 -6.08 -1.41 17.56
C GLU A 115 -7.31 -1.28 18.46
N LEU A 116 -8.21 -0.34 18.15
CA LEU A 116 -9.32 0.07 19.03
C LEU A 116 -10.67 -0.20 18.34
N PHE A 117 -10.94 -1.45 17.99
CA PHE A 117 -12.15 -1.84 17.25
C PHE A 117 -13.45 -1.67 18.05
N ASP A 118 -13.34 -1.59 19.37
CA ASP A 118 -14.43 -1.39 20.32
C ASP A 118 -14.81 0.08 20.51
N ARG A 119 -14.08 1.02 19.88
CA ARG A 119 -14.25 2.46 20.07
C ARG A 119 -14.49 3.16 18.74
N GLY A 120 -15.49 4.05 18.68
CA GLY A 120 -15.76 4.86 17.50
C GLY A 120 -14.82 6.07 17.36
N TYR A 121 -14.71 6.64 16.16
CA TYR A 121 -13.89 7.83 15.89
C TYR A 121 -14.22 9.01 16.83
N HIS A 122 -15.51 9.35 16.98
CA HIS A 122 -15.95 10.45 17.84
C HIS A 122 -15.72 10.17 19.33
N GLU A 123 -15.70 8.91 19.77
CA GLU A 123 -15.36 8.56 21.14
C GLU A 123 -13.88 8.83 21.44
N LEU A 124 -12.99 8.60 20.48
CA LEU A 124 -11.57 8.93 20.61
C LEU A 124 -11.38 10.44 20.71
N VAL A 125 -12.08 11.20 19.86
CA VAL A 125 -12.10 12.67 19.91
C VAL A 125 -12.59 13.17 21.27
N CYS A 126 -13.69 12.62 21.78
CA CYS A 126 -14.21 12.97 23.10
C CYS A 126 -13.24 12.64 24.23
N GLU A 127 -12.67 11.43 24.25
CA GLU A 127 -11.73 11.03 25.30
C GLU A 127 -10.51 11.96 25.36
N ALA A 128 -9.88 12.23 24.21
CA ALA A 128 -8.71 13.10 24.16
C ALA A 128 -9.04 14.57 24.45
N GLY A 129 -10.15 15.08 23.89
CA GLY A 129 -10.58 16.47 24.07
C GLY A 129 -11.00 16.78 25.50
N LEU A 130 -11.81 15.91 26.12
CA LEU A 130 -12.25 16.08 27.51
C LEU A 130 -11.07 15.95 28.48
N ALA A 131 -10.16 14.98 28.25
CA ALA A 131 -8.96 14.85 29.07
C ALA A 131 -8.08 16.11 29.00
N ALA A 132 -7.94 16.73 27.82
CA ALA A 132 -7.17 17.96 27.67
C ALA A 132 -7.82 19.16 28.39
N LEU A 133 -9.16 19.25 28.37
CA LEU A 133 -9.91 20.29 29.09
C LEU A 133 -9.79 20.11 30.61
N ASP A 134 -9.92 18.86 31.09
CA ASP A 134 -9.75 18.52 32.51
C ASP A 134 -8.32 18.81 33.01
N ASP A 135 -7.31 18.50 32.19
CA ASP A 135 -5.90 18.81 32.47
C ASP A 135 -5.57 20.31 32.34
N ALA A 136 -6.37 21.08 31.61
CA ALA A 136 -6.28 22.54 31.60
C ALA A 136 -7.09 23.20 32.74
N GLY A 137 -8.07 22.49 33.31
CA GLY A 137 -9.05 23.07 34.24
C GLY A 137 -9.95 24.11 33.57
N VAL A 138 -10.29 23.89 32.30
CA VAL A 138 -11.06 24.80 31.45
C VAL A 138 -12.40 24.16 31.14
N ALA A 139 -13.50 24.87 31.39
CA ALA A 139 -14.83 24.40 31.03
C ALA A 139 -15.08 24.51 29.52
N ARG A 140 -15.99 23.68 28.99
CA ARG A 140 -16.26 23.62 27.54
C ARG A 140 -16.77 24.94 26.95
N ASP A 141 -17.50 25.71 27.73
CA ASP A 141 -18.04 27.02 27.37
C ASP A 141 -16.99 28.15 27.41
N GLU A 142 -15.82 27.89 27.98
CA GLU A 142 -14.66 28.80 27.94
C GLU A 142 -13.80 28.61 26.68
N VAL A 143 -14.07 27.58 25.86
CA VAL A 143 -13.37 27.38 24.59
C VAL A 143 -13.95 28.33 23.55
N GLU A 144 -13.12 29.16 22.93
CA GLU A 144 -13.58 30.17 21.96
C GLU A 144 -13.44 29.72 20.50
N ALA A 145 -12.55 28.76 20.23
CA ALA A 145 -12.34 28.17 18.91
C ALA A 145 -11.74 26.77 19.02
N ALA A 146 -11.95 25.94 17.99
CA ALA A 146 -11.41 24.59 17.97
C ALA A 146 -10.78 24.19 16.62
N TRP A 147 -9.74 23.35 16.68
CA TRP A 147 -9.08 22.77 15.50
C TRP A 147 -9.03 21.25 15.58
N LEU A 148 -9.58 20.61 14.55
CA LEU A 148 -9.47 19.19 14.32
C LEU A 148 -8.30 18.91 13.36
N GLY A 149 -7.38 18.06 13.77
CA GLY A 149 -6.35 17.50 12.91
C GLY A 149 -6.67 16.06 12.50
N THR A 150 -7.09 15.86 11.25
CA THR A 150 -7.37 14.52 10.70
C THR A 150 -6.86 14.41 9.27
N ALA A 151 -5.89 13.53 9.06
CA ALA A 151 -5.17 13.43 7.79
C ALA A 151 -5.96 12.60 6.76
N THR A 152 -6.61 11.53 7.21
CA THR A 152 -7.17 10.48 6.35
C THR A 152 -8.59 10.08 6.78
N PRO A 153 -9.56 11.02 6.82
CA PRO A 153 -10.91 10.74 7.31
C PRO A 153 -11.62 9.65 6.52
N GLY A 154 -11.41 9.61 5.19
CA GLY A 154 -12.00 8.59 4.31
C GLY A 154 -11.48 7.16 4.52
N VAL A 155 -10.63 6.91 5.50
CA VAL A 155 -10.22 5.56 5.92
C VAL A 155 -11.31 4.97 6.83
N SER A 156 -12.01 5.75 7.64
CA SER A 156 -13.13 5.25 8.49
C SER A 156 -14.41 6.08 8.29
N ALA A 157 -15.15 5.79 7.22
CA ALA A 157 -16.36 6.52 6.83
C ALA A 157 -16.11 8.03 6.55
N LEU A 158 -17.14 8.89 6.66
CA LEU A 158 -17.02 10.35 6.54
C LEU A 158 -16.54 11.03 7.85
N ALA A 159 -16.19 10.23 8.88
CA ALA A 159 -15.83 10.77 10.18
C ALA A 159 -14.48 11.49 10.13
N GLY A 160 -14.44 12.69 10.71
CA GLY A 160 -13.26 13.55 10.74
C GLY A 160 -13.04 14.37 9.47
N ASP A 161 -14.04 14.45 8.58
CA ASP A 161 -13.93 15.20 7.33
C ASP A 161 -14.18 16.72 7.53
N ALA A 162 -14.80 17.11 8.64
CA ALA A 162 -15.09 18.51 8.97
C ALA A 162 -14.81 18.86 10.45
N GLY A 163 -14.71 20.16 10.76
CA GLY A 163 -14.56 20.62 12.15
C GLY A 163 -15.75 20.25 13.05
N THR A 164 -16.91 19.97 12.46
CA THR A 164 -18.10 19.47 13.18
C THR A 164 -17.86 18.12 13.84
N ASP A 165 -16.98 17.28 13.29
CA ASP A 165 -16.58 16.00 13.90
C ASP A 165 -15.80 16.15 15.22
N LEU A 166 -15.40 17.39 15.56
CA LEU A 166 -14.87 17.76 16.87
C LEU A 166 -15.93 18.48 17.70
N ALA A 167 -16.58 19.48 17.13
CA ALA A 167 -17.47 20.37 17.88
C ALA A 167 -18.72 19.65 18.40
N GLU A 168 -19.37 18.84 17.58
CA GLU A 168 -20.63 18.19 17.94
C GLU A 168 -20.47 17.13 19.04
N PRO A 169 -19.50 16.18 18.95
CA PRO A 169 -19.31 15.18 20.01
C PRO A 169 -18.92 15.79 21.37
N LEU A 170 -18.11 16.85 21.37
CA LEU A 170 -17.69 17.53 22.59
C LEU A 170 -18.76 18.50 23.13
N GLY A 171 -19.79 18.81 22.35
CA GLY A 171 -20.82 19.78 22.71
C GLY A 171 -20.35 21.23 22.69
N LEU A 172 -19.38 21.57 21.84
CA LEU A 172 -18.86 22.92 21.66
C LEU A 172 -19.82 23.71 20.74
N ARG A 173 -20.78 24.41 21.36
CA ARG A 173 -21.86 25.10 20.64
C ARG A 173 -21.51 26.57 20.38
N GLY A 174 -21.77 27.04 19.16
CA GLY A 174 -21.67 28.47 18.83
C GLY A 174 -20.27 28.99 18.58
N ILE A 175 -19.25 28.12 18.55
CA ILE A 175 -17.85 28.49 18.29
C ILE A 175 -17.36 27.97 16.94
N PRO A 176 -16.39 28.63 16.29
CA PRO A 176 -15.78 28.12 15.07
C PRO A 176 -14.97 26.85 15.34
N ALA A 177 -15.19 25.83 14.53
CA ALA A 177 -14.39 24.62 14.51
C ALA A 177 -13.86 24.35 13.10
N THR A 178 -12.54 24.21 12.96
CA THR A 178 -11.87 24.05 11.65
C THR A 178 -11.13 22.73 11.59
N ARG A 179 -11.31 21.98 10.50
CA ARG A 179 -10.43 20.85 10.19
C ARG A 179 -9.23 21.35 9.38
N VAL A 180 -8.04 20.88 9.75
CA VAL A 180 -6.83 21.00 8.92
C VAL A 180 -6.31 19.62 8.54
N ALA A 181 -5.59 19.54 7.41
CA ALA A 181 -4.93 18.34 6.94
C ALA A 181 -3.62 18.68 6.23
N ASN A 182 -2.54 18.00 6.62
CA ASN A 182 -1.21 18.10 6.01
C ASN A 182 -0.42 16.80 6.24
N TYR A 183 -0.95 15.68 5.74
CA TYR A 183 -0.39 14.33 5.94
C TYR A 183 -0.06 14.04 7.41
N CYS A 184 1.08 13.39 7.70
CA CYS A 184 1.51 13.06 9.06
C CYS A 184 1.78 14.29 9.94
N THR A 185 1.88 15.49 9.37
CA THR A 185 2.09 16.75 10.12
C THR A 185 0.79 17.42 10.57
N THR A 186 -0.36 16.84 10.24
CA THR A 186 -1.69 17.41 10.48
C THR A 186 -1.92 17.86 11.93
N GLY A 187 -1.52 17.07 12.93
CA GLY A 187 -1.65 17.46 14.34
C GLY A 187 -0.82 18.70 14.68
N MET A 188 0.41 18.79 14.18
CA MET A 188 1.24 19.99 14.36
C MET A 188 0.67 21.21 13.66
N GLU A 189 0.04 21.03 12.49
CA GLU A 189 -0.63 22.10 11.76
C GLU A 189 -1.86 22.62 12.52
N ALA A 190 -2.62 21.73 13.19
CA ALA A 190 -3.75 22.13 14.01
C ALA A 190 -3.32 23.00 15.20
N VAL A 191 -2.23 22.61 15.88
CA VAL A 191 -1.65 23.43 16.95
C VAL A 191 -1.09 24.75 16.43
N ARG A 192 -0.45 24.73 15.25
CA ARG A 192 0.05 25.95 14.59
C ARG A 192 -1.09 26.91 14.25
N ALA A 193 -2.19 26.43 13.68
CA ALA A 193 -3.33 27.26 13.34
C ALA A 193 -3.97 27.89 14.59
N ALA A 194 -4.17 27.11 15.65
CA ALA A 194 -4.68 27.61 16.93
C ALA A 194 -3.73 28.66 17.56
N ALA A 195 -2.42 28.40 17.54
CA ALA A 195 -1.43 29.33 18.07
C ALA A 195 -1.36 30.65 17.28
N LEU A 196 -1.51 30.61 15.95
CA LEU A 196 -1.59 31.82 15.13
C LEU A 196 -2.87 32.61 15.44
N ALA A 197 -3.99 31.93 15.67
CA ALA A 197 -5.26 32.58 16.01
C ALA A 197 -5.18 33.29 17.38
N ILE A 198 -4.66 32.62 18.41
CA ILE A 198 -4.43 33.23 19.73
C ILE A 198 -3.37 34.33 19.65
N GLY A 199 -2.26 34.06 18.96
CA GLY A 199 -1.14 34.98 18.78
C GLY A 199 -1.51 36.26 18.04
N SER A 200 -2.59 36.24 17.24
CA SER A 200 -3.16 37.43 16.58
C SER A 200 -4.08 38.25 17.48
N GLY A 201 -4.48 37.73 18.64
CA GLY A 201 -5.44 38.35 19.55
C GLY A 201 -6.90 38.06 19.23
N MET A 202 -7.17 37.17 18.27
CA MET A 202 -8.54 36.79 17.90
C MET A 202 -9.24 35.95 18.98
N TYR A 203 -8.48 35.11 19.68
CA TYR A 203 -8.96 34.25 20.75
C TYR A 203 -7.96 34.23 21.91
N ASP A 204 -8.44 33.89 23.10
CA ASP A 204 -7.66 33.62 24.30
C ASP A 204 -7.54 32.13 24.61
N THR A 205 -8.53 31.31 24.25
CA THR A 205 -8.58 29.88 24.58
C THR A 205 -9.04 29.06 23.39
N ALA A 206 -8.23 28.07 22.99
CA ALA A 206 -8.54 27.16 21.89
C ALA A 206 -8.32 25.70 22.25
N LEU A 207 -9.20 24.82 21.75
CA LEU A 207 -9.02 23.37 21.83
C LEU A 207 -8.49 22.82 20.50
N VAL A 208 -7.45 22.00 20.58
CA VAL A 208 -6.92 21.25 19.43
C VAL A 208 -7.10 19.77 19.71
N VAL A 209 -7.65 19.01 18.76
CA VAL A 209 -7.68 17.54 18.83
C VAL A 209 -7.18 16.98 17.52
N GLY A 210 -6.18 16.10 17.56
CA GLY A 210 -5.80 15.25 16.45
C GLY A 210 -6.36 13.85 16.65
N ALA A 211 -6.99 13.25 15.65
CA ALA A 211 -7.60 11.94 15.76
C ALA A 211 -7.56 11.15 14.46
N GLU A 212 -7.29 9.85 14.55
CA GLU A 212 -7.25 8.95 13.40
C GLU A 212 -7.82 7.57 13.78
N LYS A 213 -8.59 6.97 12.86
CA LYS A 213 -9.15 5.61 13.00
C LYS A 213 -8.74 4.76 11.80
N MET A 214 -7.48 4.36 11.80
CA MET A 214 -6.85 3.73 10.65
C MET A 214 -7.11 2.22 10.54
N ARG A 215 -7.64 1.58 11.58
CA ARG A 215 -7.84 0.13 11.62
C ARG A 215 -9.21 -0.33 11.16
N ASP A 216 -10.18 0.56 11.06
CA ASP A 216 -11.55 0.25 10.62
C ASP A 216 -11.67 0.15 9.10
N VAL A 217 -10.71 -0.54 8.47
CA VAL A 217 -10.67 -0.79 7.03
C VAL A 217 -10.41 -2.25 6.69
N PRO A 218 -11.05 -2.77 5.64
CA PRO A 218 -10.63 -4.03 5.04
C PRO A 218 -9.21 -3.89 4.46
N ALA A 219 -8.48 -5.00 4.30
CA ALA A 219 -7.08 -4.98 3.85
C ALA A 219 -6.83 -4.19 2.54
N ARG A 220 -7.80 -4.18 1.61
CA ARG A 220 -7.75 -3.41 0.35
C ARG A 220 -8.11 -1.92 0.48
N GLY A 221 -8.59 -1.49 1.65
CA GLY A 221 -8.79 -0.09 2.03
C GLY A 221 -7.67 0.46 2.91
N SER A 222 -6.62 -0.32 3.18
CA SER A 222 -5.45 0.13 3.96
C SER A 222 -4.79 1.35 3.34
N LEU A 223 -4.13 2.17 4.16
CA LEU A 223 -3.37 3.34 3.69
C LEU A 223 -2.38 2.98 2.57
N LEU A 224 -1.78 1.79 2.66
CA LEU A 224 -0.90 1.22 1.64
C LEU A 224 -1.63 0.97 0.32
N ALA A 225 -2.77 0.29 0.37
CA ALA A 225 -3.58 0.00 -0.81
C ALA A 225 -4.08 1.29 -1.47
N ARG A 226 -4.52 2.28 -0.69
CA ARG A 226 -4.95 3.59 -1.19
C ARG A 226 -3.80 4.34 -1.86
N HIS A 227 -2.60 4.29 -1.29
CA HIS A 227 -1.41 4.85 -1.94
C HIS A 227 -1.14 4.24 -3.32
N ILE A 228 -1.47 2.97 -3.53
CA ILE A 228 -1.28 2.30 -4.82
C ILE A 228 -2.45 2.57 -5.79
N LEU A 229 -3.68 2.66 -5.27
CA LEU A 229 -4.91 2.66 -6.08
C LEU A 229 -5.48 4.05 -6.35
N GLU A 230 -5.22 5.02 -5.46
CA GLU A 230 -5.89 6.33 -5.47
C GLU A 230 -4.92 7.49 -5.75
N THR A 231 -3.64 7.20 -5.99
CA THR A 231 -2.64 8.21 -6.34
C THR A 231 -2.44 8.28 -7.86
N HIS A 232 -1.62 9.24 -8.30
CA HIS A 232 -1.40 9.51 -9.72
C HIS A 232 -1.02 8.23 -10.50
N PRO A 233 -1.78 7.84 -11.54
CA PRO A 233 -1.69 6.51 -12.17
C PRO A 233 -0.35 6.21 -12.85
N LEU A 234 0.42 7.24 -13.21
CA LEU A 234 1.77 7.13 -13.78
C LEU A 234 2.88 7.37 -12.74
N LEU A 235 2.84 8.49 -12.02
CA LEU A 235 3.91 8.91 -11.10
C LEU A 235 3.98 8.13 -9.78
N ALA A 236 2.90 7.45 -9.39
CA ALA A 236 2.79 6.81 -8.09
C ALA A 236 2.43 5.30 -8.16
N LYS A 237 2.46 4.70 -9.36
CA LYS A 237 2.20 3.26 -9.55
C LYS A 237 3.27 2.43 -8.82
N GLY A 238 2.84 1.61 -7.87
CA GLY A 238 3.73 0.78 -7.05
C GLY A 238 4.45 1.52 -5.93
N ARG A 239 4.10 2.80 -5.68
CA ARG A 239 4.71 3.62 -4.64
C ARG A 239 4.07 3.35 -3.28
N THR A 240 4.89 3.02 -2.29
CA THR A 240 4.47 2.80 -0.90
C THR A 240 5.26 3.70 0.03
N ALA A 241 4.70 4.14 1.16
CA ALA A 241 5.46 4.95 2.13
C ALA A 241 6.75 4.22 2.59
N PRO A 242 6.73 2.93 2.98
CA PRO A 242 7.97 2.20 3.28
C PRO A 242 8.95 2.17 2.12
N GLY A 243 8.47 1.98 0.88
CA GLY A 243 9.31 1.98 -0.32
C GLY A 243 10.03 3.31 -0.56
N GLN A 244 9.37 4.44 -0.29
CA GLN A 244 9.98 5.76 -0.44
C GLN A 244 11.07 6.02 0.59
N PHE A 245 10.81 5.73 1.86
CA PHE A 245 11.81 5.92 2.91
C PHE A 245 12.93 4.87 2.84
N ALA A 246 12.67 3.72 2.22
CA ALA A 246 13.70 2.73 1.91
C ALA A 246 14.72 3.22 0.88
N LEU A 247 14.34 4.08 -0.08
CA LEU A 247 15.30 4.73 -0.98
C LEU A 247 16.26 5.64 -0.21
N LEU A 248 15.71 6.44 0.70
CA LEU A 248 16.47 7.31 1.59
C LEU A 248 17.38 6.48 2.53
N GLY A 249 16.87 5.38 3.08
CA GLY A 249 17.68 4.44 3.88
C GLY A 249 18.81 3.80 3.10
N THR A 250 18.53 3.27 1.91
CA THR A 250 19.56 2.69 1.03
C THR A 250 20.66 3.70 0.74
N ARG A 251 20.27 4.93 0.36
CA ARG A 251 21.23 5.98 0.01
C ARG A 251 22.05 6.44 1.21
N TYR A 252 21.41 6.63 2.36
CA TYR A 252 22.07 7.07 3.59
C TYR A 252 23.10 6.04 4.07
N LEU A 253 22.74 4.76 4.10
CA LEU A 253 23.63 3.67 4.52
C LEU A 253 24.86 3.59 3.59
N GLU A 254 24.65 3.63 2.27
CA GLU A 254 25.71 3.58 1.26
C GLU A 254 26.67 4.78 1.38
N VAL A 255 26.15 6.01 1.41
CA VAL A 255 26.97 7.23 1.39
C VAL A 255 27.76 7.40 2.69
N HIS A 256 27.20 6.98 3.82
CA HIS A 256 27.83 7.15 5.12
C HIS A 256 28.56 5.90 5.64
N GLY A 257 28.53 4.81 4.88
CA GLY A 257 29.26 3.57 5.20
C GLY A 257 28.70 2.86 6.43
N TYR A 258 27.38 2.83 6.59
CA TYR A 258 26.72 2.05 7.63
C TYR A 258 26.14 0.76 7.06
N ASP A 259 26.22 -0.31 7.83
CA ASP A 259 25.41 -1.50 7.59
C ASP A 259 23.99 -1.32 8.16
N ARG A 260 23.05 -2.17 7.74
CA ARG A 260 21.63 -2.12 8.13
C ARG A 260 21.45 -2.13 9.66
N GLU A 261 22.34 -2.81 10.37
CA GLU A 261 22.35 -2.99 11.82
C GLU A 261 22.31 -1.68 12.60
N VAL A 262 22.75 -0.56 12.01
CA VAL A 262 22.65 0.76 12.64
C VAL A 262 21.19 1.16 12.92
N LEU A 263 20.24 0.68 12.10
CA LEU A 263 18.81 0.95 12.26
C LEU A 263 18.23 0.26 13.50
N ALA A 264 18.82 -0.86 13.94
CA ALA A 264 18.39 -1.59 15.13
C ALA A 264 18.48 -0.73 16.39
N ALA A 265 19.48 0.15 16.48
CA ALA A 265 19.65 1.04 17.63
C ALA A 265 18.40 1.91 17.88
N VAL A 266 17.72 2.33 16.80
CA VAL A 266 16.46 3.08 16.87
C VAL A 266 15.30 2.16 17.24
N ALA A 267 15.11 1.05 16.52
CA ALA A 267 13.98 0.14 16.75
C ALA A 267 13.95 -0.39 18.20
N LEU A 268 15.10 -0.87 18.71
CA LEU A 268 15.22 -1.40 20.06
C LEU A 268 14.91 -0.33 21.11
N LYS A 269 15.44 0.88 20.93
CA LYS A 269 15.19 2.03 21.82
C LYS A 269 13.70 2.38 21.84
N ASN A 270 13.05 2.46 20.69
CA ASN A 270 11.65 2.90 20.60
C ASN A 270 10.72 1.86 21.24
N HIS A 271 10.98 0.57 21.01
CA HIS A 271 10.26 -0.51 21.67
C HIS A 271 10.51 -0.58 23.18
N GLU A 272 11.73 -0.29 23.65
CA GLU A 272 12.03 -0.20 25.09
C GLU A 272 11.26 0.95 25.75
N ASN A 273 11.21 2.12 25.10
CA ASN A 273 10.44 3.27 25.58
C ASN A 273 8.94 2.99 25.55
N GLY A 274 8.44 2.38 24.46
CA GLY A 274 7.04 1.98 24.31
C GLY A 274 6.60 0.97 25.39
N ALA A 275 7.47 0.05 25.78
CA ALA A 275 7.21 -0.89 26.88
C ALA A 275 6.98 -0.22 28.24
N ARG A 276 7.51 0.99 28.43
CA ARG A 276 7.35 1.78 29.66
C ARG A 276 6.13 2.70 29.61
N ASN A 277 5.54 2.92 28.43
CA ASN A 277 4.40 3.82 28.25
C ASN A 277 3.07 3.04 28.22
N PRO A 278 2.16 3.23 29.19
CA PRO A 278 0.88 2.52 29.23
C PRO A 278 -0.05 2.87 28.05
N ARG A 279 0.15 4.03 27.41
CA ARG A 279 -0.65 4.53 26.28
C ARG A 279 -0.10 4.11 24.91
N ALA A 280 1.11 3.55 24.85
CA ALA A 280 1.71 3.11 23.60
C ALA A 280 0.99 1.90 22.98
N HIS A 281 1.00 1.84 21.64
CA HIS A 281 0.50 0.69 20.87
C HIS A 281 1.28 -0.58 21.24
N PHE A 282 2.60 -0.56 21.06
CA PHE A 282 3.48 -1.66 21.41
C PHE A 282 4.09 -1.43 22.78
N ARG A 283 3.66 -2.25 23.75
CA ARG A 283 4.12 -2.20 25.15
C ARG A 283 5.09 -3.34 25.48
N LYS A 284 5.92 -3.71 24.51
CA LYS A 284 6.91 -4.76 24.64
C LYS A 284 8.20 -4.34 23.97
N ALA A 285 9.31 -4.52 24.70
CA ALA A 285 10.64 -4.45 24.14
C ALA A 285 10.85 -5.61 23.15
N ILE A 286 11.76 -5.41 22.21
CA ILE A 286 12.19 -6.44 21.26
C ILE A 286 13.70 -6.66 21.40
N THR A 287 14.18 -7.83 20.99
CA THR A 287 15.62 -8.17 20.97
C THR A 287 16.23 -7.91 19.59
N GLU A 288 17.56 -7.81 19.52
CA GLU A 288 18.29 -7.74 18.25
C GLU A 288 17.99 -8.94 17.34
N GLU A 289 17.88 -10.13 17.91
CA GLU A 289 17.54 -11.35 17.17
C GLU A 289 16.12 -11.27 16.56
N GLN A 290 15.15 -10.74 17.32
CA GLN A 290 13.79 -10.50 16.81
C GLN A 290 13.80 -9.46 15.70
N TRP A 291 14.55 -8.37 15.86
CA TRP A 291 14.70 -7.34 14.83
C TRP A 291 15.36 -7.88 13.56
N ALA A 292 16.42 -8.67 13.69
CA ALA A 292 17.17 -9.24 12.55
C ALA A 292 16.37 -10.29 11.76
N ARG A 293 15.52 -11.08 12.44
CA ARG A 293 14.68 -12.11 11.81
C ARG A 293 13.35 -11.57 11.27
N ALA A 294 13.03 -10.31 11.54
CA ALA A 294 11.76 -9.74 11.13
C ALA A 294 11.62 -9.73 9.60
N PRO A 295 10.41 -9.99 9.06
CA PRO A 295 10.19 -9.93 7.62
C PRO A 295 10.61 -8.59 7.03
N MET A 296 11.26 -8.63 5.87
CA MET A 296 11.57 -7.44 5.10
C MET A 296 10.29 -6.83 4.52
N VAL A 297 10.13 -5.50 4.69
CA VAL A 297 9.01 -4.75 4.11
C VAL A 297 9.46 -4.08 2.81
N ALA A 298 10.52 -3.29 2.88
CA ALA A 298 11.15 -2.65 1.73
C ALA A 298 12.62 -2.40 2.06
N SER A 299 13.55 -3.14 1.43
CA SER A 299 14.98 -3.08 1.77
C SER A 299 15.52 -1.64 1.77
N PRO A 300 16.14 -1.16 2.88
CA PRO A 300 16.68 -1.91 4.02
C PRO A 300 15.74 -2.03 5.25
N LEU A 301 14.49 -1.62 5.13
CA LEU A 301 13.52 -1.57 6.24
C LEU A 301 12.79 -2.92 6.41
N GLY A 302 12.96 -3.52 7.58
CA GLY A 302 12.19 -4.66 8.07
C GLY A 302 10.90 -4.24 8.79
N LEU A 303 10.14 -5.21 9.28
CA LEU A 303 8.86 -4.94 9.95
C LEU A 303 9.00 -4.02 11.17
N TYR A 304 10.01 -4.25 12.02
CA TYR A 304 10.28 -3.40 13.19
C TYR A 304 10.94 -2.06 12.85
N ASP A 305 11.30 -1.84 11.59
CA ASP A 305 11.77 -0.54 11.10
C ASP A 305 10.61 0.38 10.66
N CYS A 306 9.37 -0.13 10.69
CA CYS A 306 8.16 0.57 10.25
C CYS A 306 7.21 0.84 11.43
N CYS A 307 6.66 2.05 11.53
CA CYS A 307 5.59 2.34 12.49
C CYS A 307 4.29 1.57 12.16
N PRO A 308 3.50 1.14 13.16
CA PRO A 308 2.23 0.48 12.90
C PRO A 308 1.13 1.46 12.44
N THR A 309 0.16 0.96 11.69
CA THR A 309 -1.13 1.65 11.55
C THR A 309 -1.86 1.60 12.90
N THR A 310 -2.35 2.76 13.34
CA THR A 310 -2.78 2.95 14.74
C THR A 310 -4.05 3.80 14.79
N ASP A 311 -4.98 3.39 15.64
CA ASP A 311 -6.10 4.22 16.07
C ASP A 311 -5.68 5.03 17.31
N GLY A 312 -6.13 6.27 17.40
CA GLY A 312 -5.94 7.08 18.59
C GLY A 312 -6.26 8.54 18.37
N ALA A 313 -6.32 9.29 19.47
CA ALA A 313 -6.45 10.73 19.47
C ALA A 313 -5.61 11.38 20.57
N ALA A 314 -5.20 12.63 20.33
CA ALA A 314 -4.52 13.49 21.29
C ALA A 314 -5.11 14.90 21.23
N GLY A 315 -5.32 15.50 22.40
CA GLY A 315 -5.89 16.83 22.59
C GLY A 315 -4.92 17.75 23.30
N ALA A 316 -5.01 19.05 23.00
CA ALA A 316 -4.29 20.10 23.70
C ALA A 316 -5.16 21.36 23.84
N VAL A 317 -5.13 21.98 25.02
CA VAL A 317 -5.72 23.30 25.25
C VAL A 317 -4.62 24.34 25.15
N LEU A 318 -4.77 25.24 24.20
CA LEU A 318 -3.88 26.37 24.00
C LEU A 318 -4.54 27.63 24.53
N MET A 319 -3.76 28.45 25.23
CA MET A 319 -4.23 29.71 25.78
C MET A 319 -3.24 30.84 25.52
N SER A 320 -3.71 32.09 25.50
CA SER A 320 -2.81 33.23 25.64
C SER A 320 -2.09 33.13 26.98
N ARG A 321 -0.85 33.63 27.07
CA ARG A 321 -0.07 33.56 28.32
C ARG A 321 -0.83 34.18 29.51
N GLU A 322 -1.51 35.30 29.28
CA GLU A 322 -2.30 35.99 30.30
C GLU A 322 -3.46 35.12 30.80
N ALA A 323 -4.16 34.42 29.89
CA ALA A 323 -5.21 33.48 30.26
C ALA A 323 -4.64 32.23 30.96
N ALA A 324 -3.52 31.70 30.50
CA ALA A 324 -2.83 30.57 31.13
C ALA A 324 -2.40 30.90 32.58
N GLU A 325 -1.85 32.09 32.82
CA GLU A 325 -1.44 32.53 34.16
C GLU A 325 -2.63 32.63 35.14
N ARG A 326 -3.82 33.01 34.65
CA ARG A 326 -5.05 33.06 35.46
C ARG A 326 -5.51 31.68 35.94
N THR A 327 -5.19 30.61 35.22
CA THR A 327 -5.55 29.24 35.65
C THR A 327 -4.78 28.77 36.90
N GLY A 328 -3.62 29.38 37.18
CA GLY A 328 -2.71 28.94 38.24
C GLY A 328 -2.07 27.56 38.00
N ARG A 329 -2.26 26.95 36.82
CA ARG A 329 -1.72 25.63 36.48
C ARG A 329 -0.34 25.72 35.82
N PRO A 330 0.47 24.65 35.89
CA PRO A 330 1.68 24.54 35.08
C PRO A 330 1.32 24.60 33.60
N TYR A 331 2.05 25.41 32.85
CA TYR A 331 1.89 25.51 31.40
C TYR A 331 3.26 25.52 30.72
N ALA A 332 3.23 25.34 29.41
CA ALA A 332 4.43 25.28 28.60
C ALA A 332 4.33 26.26 27.43
N LEU A 333 5.26 27.22 27.35
CA LEU A 333 5.22 28.28 26.35
C LEU A 333 5.62 27.75 24.97
N LEU A 334 4.85 28.14 23.95
CA LEU A 334 5.20 27.93 22.56
C LEU A 334 6.13 29.05 22.09
N THR A 335 7.44 28.79 22.19
CA THR A 335 8.49 29.78 21.93
C THR A 335 8.89 29.92 20.45
N GLY A 336 8.56 28.92 19.63
CA GLY A 336 8.84 28.95 18.20
C GLY A 336 8.12 27.83 17.46
N MET A 337 7.75 28.12 16.21
CA MET A 337 7.01 27.21 15.33
C MET A 337 7.39 27.50 13.87
N GLY A 338 7.60 26.45 13.10
CA GLY A 338 7.95 26.55 11.69
C GLY A 338 7.15 25.58 10.84
N LEU A 339 6.85 26.00 9.62
CA LEU A 339 6.30 25.16 8.58
C LEU A 339 7.05 25.45 7.29
N ALA A 340 7.46 24.40 6.59
CA ALA A 340 8.02 24.49 5.26
C ALA A 340 7.47 23.37 4.41
N ALA A 341 7.09 23.70 3.18
CA ALA A 341 6.79 22.74 2.14
C ALA A 341 7.98 22.71 1.17
N HIS A 342 8.36 21.51 0.75
CA HIS A 342 9.37 21.33 -0.27
C HIS A 342 8.83 20.40 -1.35
N GLY A 343 9.36 20.54 -2.56
CA GLY A 343 9.04 19.63 -3.66
C GLY A 343 9.44 18.19 -3.31
N GLY A 344 8.83 17.24 -4.03
CA GLY A 344 9.37 15.90 -4.08
C GLY A 344 8.60 14.81 -3.32
N TYR A 345 7.64 15.13 -2.43
CA TYR A 345 6.88 14.03 -1.80
C TYR A 345 6.33 13.05 -2.83
N PHE A 346 5.81 13.52 -3.98
CA PHE A 346 5.40 12.69 -5.13
C PHE A 346 6.47 12.47 -6.21
N THR A 347 7.43 13.38 -6.34
CA THR A 347 8.31 13.48 -7.53
C THR A 347 9.79 13.41 -7.21
N THR A 348 10.20 13.17 -5.95
CA THR A 348 11.62 13.17 -5.54
C THR A 348 12.44 12.18 -6.38
N GLN A 349 11.88 11.02 -6.73
CA GLN A 349 12.54 10.04 -7.62
C GLN A 349 12.82 10.54 -9.04
N PHE A 350 12.21 11.65 -9.45
CA PHE A 350 12.43 12.30 -10.74
C PHE A 350 13.18 13.62 -10.61
N ASP A 351 13.52 14.03 -9.39
CA ASP A 351 14.23 15.28 -9.12
C ASP A 351 15.74 15.01 -9.13
N PRO A 352 16.49 15.48 -10.15
CA PRO A 352 17.93 15.24 -10.24
C PRO A 352 18.71 15.96 -9.14
N GLU A 353 18.12 16.97 -8.48
CA GLU A 353 18.76 17.71 -7.39
C GLU A 353 18.59 17.03 -6.03
N SER A 354 17.76 15.98 -5.94
CA SER A 354 17.57 15.27 -4.68
C SER A 354 18.72 14.31 -4.38
N ASP A 355 19.41 14.55 -3.25
CA ASP A 355 20.49 13.69 -2.77
C ASP A 355 20.00 12.45 -1.99
N PHE A 356 18.71 12.42 -1.59
CA PHE A 356 18.10 11.44 -0.69
C PHE A 356 18.81 11.30 0.67
N LEU A 357 19.44 12.37 1.17
CA LEU A 357 20.19 12.38 2.43
C LEU A 357 19.58 13.29 3.51
N GLY A 358 18.37 13.80 3.28
CA GLY A 358 17.62 14.52 4.30
C GLY A 358 16.36 15.20 3.79
N PHE A 359 15.76 15.99 4.67
CA PHE A 359 14.50 16.68 4.46
C PHE A 359 14.74 18.20 4.49
N PRO A 360 14.83 18.87 3.31
CA PRO A 360 14.93 20.33 3.25
C PRO A 360 13.81 21.04 4.01
N ALA A 361 12.60 20.48 3.99
CA ALA A 361 11.45 20.98 4.74
C ALA A 361 11.70 20.95 6.27
N THR A 362 12.24 19.86 6.82
CA THR A 362 12.57 19.77 8.25
C THR A 362 13.60 20.83 8.64
N ARG A 363 14.67 20.97 7.85
CA ARG A 363 15.73 21.97 8.11
C ARG A 363 15.18 23.40 8.09
N ALA A 364 14.37 23.74 7.09
CA ALA A 364 13.78 25.06 6.97
C ALA A 364 12.76 25.36 8.10
N ALA A 365 11.91 24.40 8.45
CA ALA A 365 10.96 24.54 9.56
C ALA A 365 11.68 24.66 10.91
N ALA A 366 12.71 23.86 11.14
CA ALA A 366 13.54 23.95 12.34
C ALA A 366 14.25 25.30 12.43
N ALA A 367 14.78 25.83 11.31
CA ALA A 367 15.41 27.13 11.27
C ALA A 367 14.48 28.27 11.69
N GLN A 368 13.23 28.26 11.20
CA GLN A 368 12.20 29.22 11.61
C GLN A 368 11.91 29.11 13.12
N ALA A 369 11.68 27.90 13.61
CA ALA A 369 11.35 27.65 15.02
C ALA A 369 12.50 28.07 15.95
N TYR A 370 13.75 27.73 15.61
CA TYR A 370 14.92 28.11 16.38
C TYR A 370 15.16 29.62 16.36
N ALA A 371 14.99 30.29 15.22
CA ALA A 371 15.10 31.74 15.14
C ALA A 371 14.06 32.45 16.04
N GLN A 372 12.81 31.98 16.03
CA GLN A 372 11.76 32.51 16.89
C GLN A 372 12.08 32.29 18.37
N ALA A 373 12.50 31.06 18.73
CA ALA A 373 12.81 30.66 20.10
C ALA A 373 14.14 31.21 20.64
N GLY A 374 15.00 31.77 19.77
CA GLY A 374 16.35 32.22 20.15
C GLY A 374 17.30 31.07 20.47
N ILE A 375 17.19 29.96 19.75
CA ILE A 375 18.06 28.79 19.87
C ILE A 375 19.17 28.88 18.82
N ASP A 376 20.41 28.97 19.29
CA ASP A 376 21.59 29.06 18.42
C ASP A 376 22.32 27.72 18.32
N GLU A 377 22.32 26.92 19.39
CA GLU A 377 23.01 25.64 19.48
C GLU A 377 22.03 24.55 19.97
N PRO A 378 21.27 23.89 19.07
CA PRO A 378 20.23 22.93 19.44
C PRO A 378 20.72 21.83 20.40
N VAL A 379 21.93 21.28 20.18
CA VAL A 379 22.56 20.27 21.04
C VAL A 379 22.73 20.72 22.49
N ARG A 380 22.91 22.03 22.71
CA ARG A 380 23.12 22.61 24.03
C ARG A 380 21.82 23.12 24.64
N ASP A 381 20.96 23.69 23.80
CA ASP A 381 19.81 24.47 24.21
C ASP A 381 18.53 23.62 24.32
N LEU A 382 18.51 22.41 23.75
CA LEU A 382 17.41 21.45 23.85
C LEU A 382 17.65 20.39 24.92
N ASP A 383 16.68 20.23 25.82
CA ASP A 383 16.68 19.18 26.84
C ASP A 383 16.03 17.89 26.33
N VAL A 384 15.01 17.99 25.47
CA VAL A 384 14.22 16.88 24.93
C VAL A 384 13.86 17.19 23.47
N ALA A 385 13.87 16.17 22.62
CA ALA A 385 13.42 16.26 21.24
C ALA A 385 12.47 15.11 20.92
N GLU A 386 11.22 15.43 20.58
CA GLU A 386 10.26 14.52 19.97
C GLU A 386 10.39 14.64 18.44
N CYS A 387 10.89 13.58 17.79
CA CYS A 387 11.20 13.56 16.36
C CYS A 387 10.20 12.66 15.61
N HIS A 388 9.97 12.92 14.32
CA HIS A 388 9.06 12.10 13.52
C HIS A 388 9.77 10.82 13.02
N ASP A 389 9.49 9.70 13.70
CA ASP A 389 10.14 8.39 13.55
C ASP A 389 9.24 7.35 12.85
N CYS A 390 8.52 7.73 11.80
CA CYS A 390 7.66 6.81 11.06
C CYS A 390 8.43 5.60 10.50
N PHE A 391 9.73 5.77 10.24
CA PHE A 391 10.67 4.69 9.99
C PHE A 391 11.97 4.92 10.75
N THR A 392 12.70 3.86 11.11
CA THR A 392 13.96 4.00 11.87
C THR A 392 14.97 4.93 11.20
N ILE A 393 15.03 4.90 9.87
CA ILE A 393 15.88 5.81 9.09
C ILE A 393 15.48 7.28 9.22
N THR A 394 14.17 7.60 9.31
CA THR A 394 13.73 9.00 9.42
C THR A 394 14.17 9.59 10.73
N GLU A 395 14.24 8.80 11.80
CA GLU A 395 14.76 9.26 13.08
C GLU A 395 16.25 9.62 13.00
N LEU A 396 17.07 8.75 12.39
CA LEU A 396 18.51 9.03 12.19
C LEU A 396 18.75 10.32 11.43
N VAL A 397 18.03 10.51 10.32
CA VAL A 397 18.13 11.69 9.46
C VAL A 397 17.60 12.94 10.17
N ASN A 398 16.51 12.82 10.94
CA ASN A 398 15.98 13.94 11.72
C ASN A 398 16.96 14.42 12.79
N TYR A 399 17.79 13.55 13.38
CA TYR A 399 18.84 14.02 14.30
C TYR A 399 19.80 15.00 13.60
N GLU A 400 20.10 14.77 12.33
CA GLU A 400 21.00 15.61 11.54
C GLU A 400 20.30 16.89 11.09
N ASP A 401 19.08 16.76 10.56
CA ASP A 401 18.31 17.89 10.03
C ASP A 401 17.83 18.86 11.13
N LEU A 402 17.67 18.38 12.35
CA LEU A 402 17.42 19.21 13.54
C LEU A 402 18.72 19.75 14.17
N GLY A 403 19.89 19.40 13.63
CA GLY A 403 21.18 19.88 14.12
C GLY A 403 21.61 19.28 15.46
N LEU A 404 21.08 18.11 15.85
CA LEU A 404 21.48 17.39 17.07
C LEU A 404 22.82 16.65 16.89
N CYS A 405 23.22 16.38 15.65
CA CYS A 405 24.53 15.88 15.27
C CYS A 405 24.96 16.40 13.89
N GLY A 406 26.19 16.11 13.46
CA GLY A 406 26.65 16.45 12.12
C GLY A 406 26.08 15.50 11.05
N ARG A 407 26.14 15.89 9.77
CA ARG A 407 25.71 15.03 8.65
C ARG A 407 26.43 13.66 8.67
N GLY A 408 25.68 12.60 8.41
CA GLY A 408 26.12 11.20 8.50
C GLY A 408 26.40 10.68 9.91
N GLN A 409 26.10 11.45 10.96
CA GLN A 409 26.35 11.05 12.36
C GLN A 409 25.11 10.55 13.09
N GLY A 410 23.93 10.58 12.45
CA GLY A 410 22.68 10.09 13.04
C GLY A 410 22.80 8.64 13.51
N GLY A 411 23.27 7.76 12.64
CA GLY A 411 23.50 6.34 12.96
C GLY A 411 24.44 6.14 14.15
N ARG A 412 25.58 6.83 14.15
CA ARG A 412 26.53 6.81 15.28
C ARG A 412 25.91 7.33 16.58
N MET A 413 25.14 8.42 16.53
CA MET A 413 24.49 9.00 17.69
C MET A 413 23.48 8.02 18.33
N ALA A 414 22.73 7.27 17.52
CA ALA A 414 21.86 6.21 17.98
C ALA A 414 22.65 5.03 18.58
N ALA A 415 23.68 4.55 17.88
CA ALA A 415 24.48 3.40 18.30
C ALA A 415 25.26 3.64 19.60
N GLU A 416 25.74 4.88 19.82
CA GLU A 416 26.39 5.29 21.08
C GLU A 416 25.40 5.46 22.25
N GLY A 417 24.10 5.24 22.03
CA GLY A 417 23.06 5.33 23.06
C GLY A 417 22.76 6.77 23.53
N ARG A 418 23.24 7.79 22.81
CA ARG A 418 23.05 9.21 23.18
C ARG A 418 21.59 9.66 23.14
N THR A 419 20.74 8.92 22.43
CA THR A 419 19.31 9.20 22.30
C THR A 419 18.44 8.31 23.20
N ARG A 420 19.04 7.40 23.99
CA ARG A 420 18.33 6.62 25.00
C ARG A 420 17.92 7.50 26.19
N LEU A 421 16.97 7.03 27.00
CA LEU A 421 16.62 7.69 28.26
C LEU A 421 17.86 7.83 29.15
N GLY A 422 18.15 9.05 29.61
CA GLY A 422 19.36 9.37 30.37
C GLY A 422 20.63 9.50 29.52
N GLY A 423 20.55 9.31 28.20
CA GLY A 423 21.63 9.59 27.26
C GLY A 423 21.87 11.08 27.11
N GLU A 424 23.14 11.47 26.94
CA GLU A 424 23.50 12.87 26.74
C GLU A 424 23.39 13.24 25.25
N ILE A 425 22.28 13.88 24.89
CA ILE A 425 22.19 14.65 23.63
C ILE A 425 23.32 15.70 23.62
N ARG A 426 23.63 16.29 24.78
CA ARG A 426 24.71 17.24 25.01
C ARG A 426 26.09 16.57 24.88
N ARG A 427 26.95 17.04 23.97
CA ARG A 427 28.38 16.65 24.02
C ARG A 427 29.04 17.26 25.26
N HIS A 428 29.60 16.42 26.13
CA HIS A 428 30.75 16.82 26.95
C HIS A 428 31.96 16.99 26.01
N ARG A 429 32.33 18.23 25.68
CA ARG A 429 33.72 18.51 25.29
C ARG A 429 34.52 18.57 26.59
N GLY A 430 35.36 17.58 26.83
CA GLY A 430 36.40 17.66 27.84
C GLY A 430 37.27 18.90 27.61
N ALA A 431 37.53 19.61 28.70
CA ALA A 431 38.57 20.61 28.95
C ALA A 431 39.31 21.19 27.72
N ASP A 432 38.96 22.42 27.35
CA ASP A 432 40.00 23.44 27.22
C ASP A 432 39.40 24.84 27.35
N GLY A 433 39.77 25.52 28.43
CA GLY A 433 39.39 26.90 28.66
C GLY A 433 40.16 27.82 27.72
N ARG A 434 39.45 28.74 27.06
CA ARG A 434 39.91 30.12 26.83
C ARG A 434 38.77 30.95 26.24
N ARG A 435 38.29 31.89 27.06
CA ARG A 435 37.52 33.08 26.65
C ARG A 435 38.25 33.78 25.50
N ARG A 436 37.57 34.06 24.38
CA ARG A 436 37.94 35.16 23.49
C ARG A 436 36.71 35.89 22.98
N ARG A 437 36.76 37.22 23.12
CA ARG A 437 35.73 38.22 22.84
C ARG A 437 35.52 38.40 21.33
N ARG A 438 34.29 38.79 20.95
CA ARG A 438 33.88 39.29 19.62
C ARG A 438 34.63 40.56 19.21
N PRO A 439 34.69 40.85 17.90
CA PRO A 439 34.30 42.18 17.43
C PRO A 439 33.27 42.16 16.27
N ALA A 440 32.60 43.31 16.12
CA ALA A 440 31.43 43.60 15.26
C ALA A 440 31.76 43.84 13.77
N PRO A 441 30.76 43.91 12.85
CA PRO A 441 30.97 44.01 11.40
C PRO A 441 30.70 45.41 10.82
N ARG A 442 31.30 45.74 9.65
CA ARG A 442 30.87 46.70 8.58
C ARG A 442 32.00 46.91 7.52
N PRO A 443 31.78 47.49 6.31
CA PRO A 443 30.84 47.11 5.23
C PRO A 443 31.43 47.14 3.77
N ARG A 444 30.71 46.51 2.82
CA ARG A 444 30.60 46.67 1.33
C ARG A 444 31.73 47.31 0.47
N ARG A 445 32.02 46.70 -0.70
CA ARG A 445 31.87 47.30 -2.07
C ARG A 445 32.13 46.28 -3.22
N ARG A 446 31.61 46.60 -4.40
CA ARG A 446 31.49 45.84 -5.68
C ARG A 446 32.14 46.70 -6.81
N PRO A 447 32.04 46.33 -8.11
CA PRO A 447 32.93 45.57 -9.03
C PRO A 447 33.70 46.49 -10.04
N PRO A 448 34.26 46.01 -11.18
CA PRO A 448 33.52 45.78 -12.47
C PRO A 448 34.05 44.52 -13.24
N GLY A 449 33.54 43.98 -14.36
CA GLY A 449 32.54 44.33 -15.38
C GLY A 449 33.04 43.86 -16.78
N ARG A 450 32.11 43.51 -17.70
CA ARG A 450 32.22 43.16 -19.15
C ARG A 450 32.45 41.67 -19.49
N GLY A 451 31.81 41.04 -20.48
CA GLY A 451 30.81 41.46 -21.49
C GLY A 451 30.71 40.42 -22.64
N GLY A 452 29.59 40.41 -23.38
CA GLY A 452 29.38 39.75 -24.70
C GLY A 452 28.88 38.30 -24.62
N ALA A 453 27.71 37.85 -25.11
CA ALA A 453 26.86 38.10 -26.29
C ALA A 453 26.84 36.86 -27.21
N ALA A 454 25.64 36.57 -27.74
CA ALA A 454 25.18 35.36 -28.41
C ALA A 454 25.71 35.13 -29.84
N GLY A 455 25.54 33.90 -30.35
CA GLY A 455 25.31 33.65 -31.79
C GLY A 455 25.99 32.41 -32.40
N PRO A 456 25.44 31.80 -33.48
CA PRO A 456 25.39 30.33 -33.65
C PRO A 456 26.09 29.75 -34.93
N LEU A 457 25.94 28.42 -35.11
CA LEU A 457 26.12 27.56 -36.33
C LEU A 457 27.50 26.87 -36.52
N PRO A 458 27.68 25.84 -37.41
CA PRO A 458 26.73 25.03 -38.20
C PRO A 458 26.99 23.48 -38.22
N HIS A 459 26.11 22.78 -38.94
CA HIS A 459 26.22 21.38 -39.40
C HIS A 459 27.31 21.09 -40.46
N SER A 460 27.67 19.79 -40.51
CA SER A 460 27.92 18.92 -41.68
C SER A 460 29.35 18.42 -41.89
N ARG A 461 29.56 17.08 -41.88
CA ARG A 461 29.53 16.18 -43.05
C ARG A 461 29.95 14.75 -42.68
N ARG A 462 29.48 13.83 -43.53
CA ARG A 462 29.52 12.37 -43.51
C ARG A 462 30.88 11.76 -43.86
N SER A 463 31.11 10.53 -43.40
CA SER A 463 31.70 9.37 -44.12
C SER A 463 31.94 8.26 -43.08
N GLY A 464 31.73 6.96 -43.31
CA GLY A 464 31.27 6.24 -44.48
C GLY A 464 30.83 4.83 -44.10
N ASP A 465 29.99 4.26 -44.96
CA ASP A 465 29.50 2.89 -44.93
C ASP A 465 30.61 1.86 -45.11
N ARG A 466 30.48 0.72 -44.42
CA ARG A 466 31.17 -0.53 -44.78
C ARG A 466 30.12 -1.62 -44.95
N GLU A 467 29.74 -1.83 -46.21
CA GLU A 467 29.04 -3.02 -46.69
C GLU A 467 29.91 -4.26 -46.45
N LEU A 468 29.34 -5.30 -45.85
CA LEU A 468 29.86 -6.66 -45.92
C LEU A 468 28.92 -7.47 -46.81
N ARG A 469 29.51 -7.97 -47.90
CA ARG A 469 28.89 -8.73 -48.99
C ARG A 469 28.40 -10.09 -48.50
N HIS A 470 27.17 -10.45 -48.89
CA HIS A 470 26.68 -11.82 -48.84
C HIS A 470 27.29 -12.65 -50.00
N GLY A 471 27.92 -13.77 -49.66
CA GLY A 471 28.19 -14.87 -50.58
C GLY A 471 27.02 -15.87 -50.58
N PRO A 472 26.80 -16.63 -51.67
CA PRO A 472 25.63 -17.49 -51.81
C PRO A 472 25.89 -18.90 -51.25
N GLY A 473 24.82 -19.53 -50.73
CA GLY A 473 24.65 -20.98 -50.77
C GLY A 473 25.04 -21.76 -49.51
N GLY A 474 24.11 -21.83 -48.57
CA GLY A 474 24.06 -22.89 -47.56
C GLY A 474 22.62 -22.95 -47.04
N GLY A 475 21.83 -23.88 -47.57
CA GLY A 475 20.45 -24.08 -47.14
C GLY A 475 20.42 -24.40 -45.66
N VAL A 476 19.98 -23.44 -44.85
CA VAL A 476 19.61 -23.71 -43.46
C VAL A 476 18.35 -24.55 -43.54
N VAL A 477 18.46 -25.83 -43.22
CA VAL A 477 17.31 -26.68 -42.97
C VAL A 477 16.66 -26.13 -41.71
N THR A 478 15.69 -25.24 -41.86
CA THR A 478 14.86 -24.78 -40.74
C THR A 478 14.01 -25.96 -40.32
N ALA A 479 14.01 -26.28 -39.02
CA ALA A 479 13.16 -27.33 -38.49
C ALA A 479 11.70 -26.96 -38.76
N THR A 480 10.89 -27.92 -39.20
CA THR A 480 9.47 -27.74 -39.49
C THR A 480 8.62 -28.49 -38.46
N MET A 481 7.45 -27.94 -38.14
CA MET A 481 6.44 -28.55 -37.29
C MET A 481 5.07 -28.52 -37.97
N ARG A 482 4.14 -29.38 -37.54
CA ARG A 482 2.77 -29.38 -38.05
C ARG A 482 1.89 -28.37 -37.30
N ALA A 483 1.06 -27.65 -38.05
CA ALA A 483 0.06 -26.72 -37.51
C ALA A 483 -1.23 -26.73 -38.34
N TRP A 484 -2.37 -26.54 -37.69
CA TRP A 484 -3.64 -26.28 -38.36
C TRP A 484 -3.74 -24.80 -38.72
N ARG A 485 -3.86 -24.49 -40.00
CA ARG A 485 -3.90 -23.11 -40.51
C ARG A 485 -5.20 -22.80 -41.21
N ALA A 486 -5.68 -21.59 -40.99
CA ALA A 486 -6.77 -20.99 -41.74
C ALA A 486 -6.20 -19.98 -42.75
N HIS A 487 -6.42 -20.24 -44.04
CA HIS A 487 -6.08 -19.32 -45.14
C HIS A 487 -7.27 -18.46 -45.58
N GLU A 488 -8.46 -18.84 -45.16
CA GLU A 488 -9.74 -18.23 -45.49
C GLU A 488 -10.62 -18.21 -44.22
N LEU A 489 -11.66 -17.37 -44.20
CA LEU A 489 -12.63 -17.31 -43.09
C LEU A 489 -13.83 -18.20 -43.40
N GLY A 490 -14.31 -18.95 -42.41
CA GLY A 490 -15.43 -19.87 -42.58
C GLY A 490 -15.62 -20.83 -41.41
N GLU A 491 -16.35 -21.92 -41.64
CA GLU A 491 -16.51 -22.99 -40.66
C GLU A 491 -15.22 -23.80 -40.53
N ALA A 492 -14.90 -24.22 -39.30
CA ALA A 492 -13.63 -24.89 -38.99
C ALA A 492 -13.37 -26.14 -39.84
N THR A 493 -14.42 -26.87 -40.23
CA THR A 493 -14.34 -28.07 -41.08
C THR A 493 -13.89 -27.76 -42.51
N ASP A 494 -14.09 -26.53 -42.98
CA ASP A 494 -13.93 -26.16 -44.38
C ASP A 494 -12.62 -25.39 -44.59
N VAL A 495 -12.16 -24.64 -43.58
CA VAL A 495 -11.05 -23.68 -43.74
C VAL A 495 -9.75 -24.11 -43.07
N LEU A 496 -9.77 -25.08 -42.15
CA LEU A 496 -8.56 -25.55 -41.47
C LEU A 496 -7.82 -26.61 -42.30
N ARG A 497 -6.54 -26.37 -42.55
CA ARG A 497 -5.63 -27.31 -43.23
C ARG A 497 -4.45 -27.63 -42.33
N LEU A 498 -4.09 -28.91 -42.24
CA LEU A 498 -2.89 -29.34 -41.53
C LEU A 498 -1.69 -29.17 -42.46
N GLU A 499 -0.71 -28.38 -42.04
CA GLU A 499 0.44 -27.98 -42.85
C GLU A 499 1.74 -28.05 -42.05
N ASP A 500 2.85 -28.31 -42.74
CA ASP A 500 4.19 -28.12 -42.18
C ASP A 500 4.58 -26.63 -42.24
N VAL A 501 4.96 -26.08 -41.10
CA VAL A 501 5.39 -24.68 -40.92
C VAL A 501 6.74 -24.61 -40.23
N GLU A 502 7.43 -23.49 -40.36
CA GLU A 502 8.69 -23.25 -39.65
C GLU A 502 8.50 -23.31 -38.13
N GLU A 503 9.40 -24.00 -37.43
CA GLU A 503 9.43 -24.00 -35.97
C GLU A 503 9.71 -22.61 -35.42
N PRO A 504 8.92 -22.12 -34.44
CA PRO A 504 9.12 -20.79 -33.91
C PRO A 504 10.32 -20.76 -32.96
N ALA A 505 11.17 -19.74 -33.09
CA ALA A 505 12.22 -19.43 -32.11
C ALA A 505 11.74 -18.33 -31.14
N PRO A 506 12.09 -18.39 -29.84
CA PRO A 506 11.68 -17.38 -28.88
C PRO A 506 12.53 -16.11 -28.98
N GLY A 507 11.89 -14.95 -29.04
CA GLY A 507 12.53 -13.65 -28.82
C GLY A 507 12.73 -13.32 -27.34
N PRO A 508 13.35 -12.17 -27.00
CA PRO A 508 13.46 -11.70 -25.62
C PRO A 508 12.10 -11.63 -24.91
N GLY A 509 12.01 -12.20 -23.71
CA GLY A 509 10.75 -12.28 -22.95
C GLY A 509 9.72 -13.29 -23.46
N GLU A 510 10.07 -14.12 -24.45
CA GLU A 510 9.19 -15.17 -24.99
C GLU A 510 9.69 -16.58 -24.64
N VAL A 511 8.80 -17.56 -24.75
CA VAL A 511 9.11 -18.98 -24.60
C VAL A 511 8.42 -19.79 -25.68
N VAL A 512 9.00 -20.93 -26.06
CA VAL A 512 8.38 -21.93 -26.92
C VAL A 512 7.87 -23.07 -26.04
N VAL A 513 6.59 -23.38 -26.19
CA VAL A 513 5.91 -24.47 -25.50
C VAL A 513 5.63 -25.58 -26.51
N GLU A 514 6.09 -26.79 -26.21
CA GLU A 514 5.64 -28.01 -26.86
C GLU A 514 4.25 -28.36 -26.34
N VAL A 515 3.28 -28.42 -27.26
CA VAL A 515 1.86 -28.47 -26.93
C VAL A 515 1.44 -29.90 -26.64
N GLU A 516 0.99 -30.16 -25.41
CA GLU A 516 0.41 -31.44 -24.99
C GLU A 516 -1.12 -31.44 -25.13
N ALA A 517 -1.77 -30.28 -24.94
CA ALA A 517 -3.21 -30.10 -25.05
C ALA A 517 -3.56 -28.67 -25.47
N VAL A 518 -4.70 -28.52 -26.16
CA VAL A 518 -5.27 -27.23 -26.57
C VAL A 518 -6.71 -27.14 -26.06
N GLY A 519 -7.06 -26.01 -25.44
CA GLY A 519 -8.44 -25.73 -25.06
C GLY A 519 -9.20 -25.12 -26.24
N LEU A 520 -10.25 -25.79 -26.70
CA LEU A 520 -11.10 -25.29 -27.77
C LEU A 520 -12.21 -24.40 -27.22
N ASN A 521 -12.16 -23.12 -27.55
CA ASN A 521 -13.08 -22.12 -27.05
C ASN A 521 -14.00 -21.58 -28.15
N PHE A 522 -15.16 -21.05 -27.78
CA PHE A 522 -16.06 -20.41 -28.75
C PHE A 522 -15.40 -19.23 -29.51
N PRO A 523 -14.58 -18.38 -28.86
CA PRO A 523 -13.69 -17.44 -29.56
C PRO A 523 -12.85 -18.03 -30.70
N ASP A 524 -12.36 -19.27 -30.62
CA ASP A 524 -11.61 -19.89 -31.73
C ASP A 524 -12.49 -20.06 -32.98
N VAL A 525 -13.76 -20.43 -32.78
CA VAL A 525 -14.76 -20.52 -33.85
C VAL A 525 -15.09 -19.14 -34.42
N LEU A 526 -15.24 -18.14 -33.55
CA LEU A 526 -15.51 -16.76 -33.98
C LEU A 526 -14.34 -16.14 -34.76
N LEU A 527 -13.10 -16.48 -34.39
CA LEU A 527 -11.90 -16.07 -35.13
C LEU A 527 -11.92 -16.65 -36.55
N LEU A 528 -12.21 -17.94 -36.68
CA LEU A 528 -12.33 -18.62 -37.98
C LEU A 528 -13.43 -18.02 -38.84
N ARG A 529 -14.56 -17.63 -38.25
CA ARG A 529 -15.67 -16.96 -38.96
C ARG A 529 -15.44 -15.47 -39.25
N GLY A 530 -14.37 -14.87 -38.74
CA GLY A 530 -14.13 -13.41 -38.82
C GLY A 530 -15.11 -12.56 -38.00
N GLN A 531 -15.82 -13.18 -37.05
CA GLN A 531 -16.84 -12.57 -36.20
C GLN A 531 -16.31 -12.16 -34.82
N TYR A 532 -15.03 -12.44 -34.54
CA TYR A 532 -14.37 -11.98 -33.32
C TYR A 532 -13.94 -10.51 -33.41
N GLN A 533 -13.73 -9.87 -32.26
CA GLN A 533 -13.36 -8.45 -32.19
C GLN A 533 -11.96 -8.18 -32.77
N ASP A 534 -11.01 -9.07 -32.45
CA ASP A 534 -9.67 -9.05 -33.02
C ASP A 534 -9.62 -9.94 -34.27
N ARG A 535 -9.13 -9.40 -35.38
CA ARG A 535 -9.06 -10.09 -36.68
C ARG A 535 -7.61 -10.30 -37.10
N PRO A 536 -7.04 -11.50 -36.91
CA PRO A 536 -5.67 -11.79 -37.34
C PRO A 536 -5.53 -11.79 -38.86
N SER A 537 -4.34 -11.48 -39.35
CA SER A 537 -3.98 -11.62 -40.76
C SER A 537 -3.94 -13.10 -41.16
N LEU A 538 -4.57 -13.43 -42.30
CA LEU A 538 -4.46 -14.75 -42.91
C LEU A 538 -3.06 -14.94 -43.55
N PRO A 539 -2.46 -16.14 -43.49
CA PRO A 539 -2.97 -17.32 -42.81
C PRO A 539 -2.57 -17.34 -41.33
N PHE A 540 -3.48 -17.76 -40.46
CA PHE A 540 -3.21 -17.87 -39.01
C PHE A 540 -3.48 -19.27 -38.45
N THR A 541 -2.86 -19.56 -37.30
CA THR A 541 -3.11 -20.77 -36.51
C THR A 541 -4.07 -20.41 -35.36
N PRO A 542 -5.21 -21.12 -35.17
CA PRO A 542 -6.13 -20.92 -34.05
C PRO A 542 -5.67 -21.67 -32.79
N GLY A 543 -6.45 -21.61 -31.71
CA GLY A 543 -6.12 -22.20 -30.42
C GLY A 543 -5.60 -21.13 -29.46
N LEU A 544 -6.50 -20.52 -28.71
CA LEU A 544 -6.14 -19.41 -27.82
C LEU A 544 -5.52 -19.85 -26.49
N GLU A 545 -5.66 -21.11 -26.09
CA GLU A 545 -5.05 -21.62 -24.86
C GLU A 545 -4.44 -23.01 -25.06
N VAL A 546 -3.29 -23.22 -24.43
CA VAL A 546 -2.54 -24.48 -24.49
C VAL A 546 -2.06 -24.90 -23.12
N ALA A 547 -1.73 -26.18 -22.98
CA ALA A 547 -0.88 -26.68 -21.92
C ALA A 547 0.18 -27.62 -22.50
N GLY A 548 1.34 -27.62 -21.86
CA GLY A 548 2.47 -28.42 -22.30
C GLY A 548 3.75 -28.09 -21.56
N ARG A 549 4.88 -28.19 -22.25
CA ARG A 549 6.21 -28.05 -21.64
C ARG A 549 7.06 -27.02 -22.38
N VAL A 550 7.75 -26.17 -21.62
CA VAL A 550 8.70 -25.21 -22.20
C VAL A 550 9.88 -25.96 -22.82
N VAL A 551 10.14 -25.76 -24.11
CA VAL A 551 11.26 -26.39 -24.85
C VAL A 551 12.36 -25.39 -25.21
N ALA A 552 12.03 -24.10 -25.28
CA ALA A 552 13.02 -23.04 -25.48
C ALA A 552 12.58 -21.74 -24.77
N THR A 553 13.55 -20.90 -24.41
CA THR A 553 13.33 -19.63 -23.70
C THR A 553 14.20 -18.53 -24.27
N GLY A 554 13.62 -17.36 -24.50
CA GLY A 554 14.38 -16.15 -24.80
C GLY A 554 14.95 -15.47 -23.56
N SER A 555 15.86 -14.52 -23.76
CA SER A 555 16.46 -13.75 -22.67
C SER A 555 15.40 -13.02 -21.85
N GLY A 556 15.45 -13.12 -20.52
CA GLY A 556 14.54 -12.41 -19.61
C GLY A 556 13.16 -13.05 -19.41
N ALA A 557 12.90 -14.24 -19.96
CA ALA A 557 11.60 -14.92 -19.83
C ALA A 557 11.28 -15.45 -18.42
N GLY A 558 12.29 -15.69 -17.57
CA GLY A 558 12.10 -16.12 -16.18
C GLY A 558 11.57 -17.55 -15.96
N LEU A 559 11.31 -18.30 -17.04
CA LEU A 559 10.86 -19.71 -17.03
C LEU A 559 12.01 -20.65 -17.39
N LYS A 560 11.87 -21.94 -17.06
CA LYS A 560 12.91 -22.97 -17.31
C LYS A 560 12.49 -23.92 -18.43
N VAL A 561 13.44 -24.30 -19.27
CA VAL A 561 13.26 -25.45 -20.19
C VAL A 561 12.92 -26.69 -19.37
N GLY A 562 11.96 -27.45 -19.87
CA GLY A 562 11.37 -28.60 -19.19
C GLY A 562 10.25 -28.24 -18.21
N GLN A 563 9.90 -26.97 -17.99
CA GLN A 563 8.82 -26.63 -17.05
C GLN A 563 7.43 -26.91 -17.65
N ARG A 564 6.52 -27.52 -16.88
CA ARG A 564 5.11 -27.68 -17.26
C ARG A 564 4.35 -26.37 -17.09
N VAL A 565 3.61 -25.98 -18.12
CA VAL A 565 2.93 -24.69 -18.17
C VAL A 565 1.58 -24.80 -18.88
N ALA A 566 0.70 -23.86 -18.58
CA ALA A 566 -0.43 -23.49 -19.41
C ALA A 566 -0.17 -22.07 -19.93
N ALA A 567 -0.58 -21.77 -21.15
CA ALA A 567 -0.34 -20.47 -21.75
C ALA A 567 -1.52 -19.99 -22.59
N ILE A 568 -1.68 -18.68 -22.64
CA ILE A 568 -2.59 -18.03 -23.60
C ILE A 568 -1.80 -17.70 -24.85
N ALA A 569 -2.20 -18.26 -25.98
CA ALA A 569 -1.62 -17.99 -27.29
C ALA A 569 -2.42 -16.89 -28.00
N SER A 570 -1.73 -16.11 -28.83
CA SER A 570 -2.34 -15.02 -29.60
C SER A 570 -2.13 -15.25 -31.09
N PRO A 571 -3.20 -15.28 -31.91
CA PRO A 571 -3.07 -15.28 -33.37
C PRO A 571 -2.19 -14.10 -33.84
N PRO A 572 -1.35 -14.30 -34.88
CA PRO A 572 -1.44 -15.39 -35.85
C PRO A 572 -0.79 -16.72 -35.41
N ARG A 573 -0.17 -16.78 -34.21
CA ARG A 573 0.51 -17.97 -33.67
C ARG A 573 -0.31 -18.60 -32.54
N GLY A 574 -1.36 -19.34 -32.92
CA GLY A 574 -2.19 -20.11 -32.00
C GLY A 574 -1.63 -21.48 -31.64
N GLY A 575 -2.32 -22.12 -30.70
CA GLY A 575 -1.96 -23.37 -30.06
C GLY A 575 -2.31 -24.65 -30.80
N LEU A 576 -3.09 -24.60 -31.89
CA LEU A 576 -3.33 -25.75 -32.76
C LEU A 576 -2.11 -26.07 -33.64
N ALA A 577 -0.97 -26.25 -32.99
CA ALA A 577 0.33 -26.57 -33.57
C ALA A 577 1.11 -27.46 -32.59
N GLU A 578 2.12 -28.16 -33.07
CA GLU A 578 2.99 -28.99 -32.21
C GLU A 578 3.80 -28.12 -31.22
N ARG A 579 4.16 -26.89 -31.61
CA ARG A 579 4.82 -25.91 -30.75
C ARG A 579 4.23 -24.53 -30.93
N VAL A 580 4.20 -23.74 -29.86
CA VAL A 580 3.74 -22.36 -29.89
C VAL A 580 4.69 -21.44 -29.14
N CYS A 581 5.01 -20.29 -29.74
CA CYS A 581 5.81 -19.25 -29.10
C CYS A 581 4.88 -18.20 -28.49
N VAL A 582 5.06 -17.93 -27.20
CA VAL A 582 4.20 -17.06 -26.40
C VAL A 582 5.04 -16.13 -25.53
N ALA A 583 4.50 -14.95 -25.21
CA ALA A 583 5.12 -14.04 -24.25
C ALA A 583 5.12 -14.67 -22.85
N ALA A 584 6.23 -14.60 -22.12
CA ALA A 584 6.38 -15.25 -20.82
C ALA A 584 5.35 -14.75 -19.77
N ILE A 585 4.84 -13.53 -19.92
CA ILE A 585 3.79 -12.96 -19.07
C ILE A 585 2.44 -13.68 -19.20
N ASP A 586 2.22 -14.36 -20.33
CA ASP A 586 0.99 -15.11 -20.63
C ASP A 586 1.09 -16.59 -20.27
N VAL A 587 2.16 -16.96 -19.55
CA VAL A 587 2.48 -18.35 -19.20
C VAL A 587 2.36 -18.57 -17.70
N MET A 588 1.58 -19.57 -17.32
CA MET A 588 1.32 -19.96 -15.94
C MET A 588 1.96 -21.32 -15.65
N PRO A 589 2.78 -21.47 -14.58
CA PRO A 589 3.27 -22.76 -14.14
C PRO A 589 2.12 -23.71 -13.77
N VAL A 590 2.23 -24.99 -14.16
CA VAL A 590 1.24 -26.02 -13.87
C VAL A 590 1.85 -27.09 -12.96
N PRO A 591 1.17 -27.52 -11.87
CA PRO A 591 1.66 -28.62 -11.05
C PRO A 591 1.81 -29.91 -11.83
N ASP A 592 2.85 -30.71 -11.52
CA ASP A 592 3.09 -31.98 -12.23
C ASP A 592 1.93 -32.97 -12.14
N THR A 593 1.11 -32.86 -11.09
CA THR A 593 -0.06 -33.70 -10.83
C THR A 593 -1.28 -33.33 -11.68
N MET A 594 -1.27 -32.19 -12.37
CA MET A 594 -2.40 -31.73 -13.17
C MET A 594 -2.27 -32.23 -14.62
N PRO A 595 -3.26 -32.98 -15.16
CA PRO A 595 -3.26 -33.39 -16.56
C PRO A 595 -3.30 -32.19 -17.51
N ALA A 596 -2.61 -32.28 -18.65
CA ALA A 596 -2.52 -31.18 -19.62
C ALA A 596 -3.89 -30.71 -20.12
N ALA A 597 -4.83 -31.62 -20.39
CA ALA A 597 -6.19 -31.26 -20.81
C ALA A 597 -6.94 -30.45 -19.74
N VAL A 598 -6.74 -30.77 -18.45
CA VAL A 598 -7.32 -30.01 -17.34
C VAL A 598 -6.66 -28.63 -17.26
N ALA A 599 -5.34 -28.57 -17.37
CA ALA A 599 -4.59 -27.32 -17.31
C ALA A 599 -4.94 -26.36 -18.47
N ALA A 600 -5.09 -26.89 -19.69
CA ALA A 600 -5.46 -26.12 -20.87
C ALA A 600 -6.84 -25.47 -20.68
N ALA A 601 -7.81 -26.17 -20.08
CA ALA A 601 -9.16 -25.64 -19.87
C ALA A 601 -9.26 -24.52 -18.80
N MET A 602 -8.22 -24.31 -17.98
CA MET A 602 -8.30 -23.41 -16.81
C MET A 602 -8.10 -21.93 -17.14
N LEU A 603 -7.55 -21.56 -18.30
CA LEU A 603 -7.13 -20.18 -18.53
C LEU A 603 -8.31 -19.30 -18.98
N ILE A 604 -8.91 -19.60 -20.12
CA ILE A 604 -9.96 -18.78 -20.73
C ILE A 604 -11.28 -19.01 -20.02
N THR A 605 -11.73 -20.26 -19.90
CA THR A 605 -13.08 -20.54 -19.37
C THR A 605 -13.18 -20.19 -17.87
N TYR A 606 -12.27 -20.73 -17.06
CA TYR A 606 -12.20 -20.45 -15.62
C TYR A 606 -11.69 -19.05 -15.33
N GLY A 607 -10.76 -18.49 -16.10
CA GLY A 607 -10.36 -17.09 -15.94
C GLY A 607 -11.51 -16.12 -16.17
N THR A 608 -12.34 -16.37 -17.20
CA THR A 608 -13.57 -15.60 -17.46
C THR A 608 -14.56 -15.75 -16.31
N GLY A 609 -14.85 -17.00 -15.90
CA GLY A 609 -15.77 -17.29 -14.80
C GLY A 609 -15.32 -16.66 -13.48
N HIS A 610 -14.03 -16.75 -13.16
CA HIS A 610 -13.47 -16.21 -11.92
C HIS A 610 -13.52 -14.68 -11.90
N LEU A 611 -13.14 -14.02 -13.00
CA LEU A 611 -13.29 -12.57 -13.13
C LEU A 611 -14.76 -12.15 -13.00
N ALA A 612 -15.65 -12.83 -13.73
CA ALA A 612 -17.07 -12.54 -13.73
C ALA A 612 -17.67 -12.65 -12.33
N LEU A 613 -17.46 -13.77 -11.64
CA LEU A 613 -18.09 -14.04 -10.34
C LEU A 613 -17.42 -13.28 -9.19
N HIS A 614 -16.10 -13.30 -9.08
CA HIS A 614 -15.41 -12.74 -7.90
C HIS A 614 -15.10 -11.25 -8.02
N ARG A 615 -14.80 -10.75 -9.23
CA ARG A 615 -14.42 -9.34 -9.42
C ARG A 615 -15.58 -8.48 -9.88
N ARG A 616 -16.33 -8.92 -10.90
CA ARG A 616 -17.39 -8.12 -11.52
C ARG A 616 -18.70 -8.23 -10.75
N ALA A 617 -19.14 -9.46 -10.45
CA ALA A 617 -20.24 -9.67 -9.53
C ALA A 617 -19.81 -9.33 -8.10
N ARG A 618 -18.74 -9.93 -7.58
CA ARG A 618 -18.48 -10.02 -6.12
C ARG A 618 -19.49 -10.95 -5.45
N LEU A 619 -19.64 -12.15 -6.03
CA LEU A 619 -20.48 -13.23 -5.53
C LEU A 619 -20.16 -13.51 -4.05
N ARG A 620 -21.19 -13.56 -3.21
CA ARG A 620 -21.08 -13.83 -1.78
C ARG A 620 -21.60 -15.25 -1.47
N PRO A 621 -21.06 -15.92 -0.43
CA PRO A 621 -21.65 -17.15 0.08
C PRO A 621 -23.14 -16.95 0.41
N GLY A 622 -23.96 -17.94 0.06
CA GLY A 622 -25.42 -17.92 0.26
C GLY A 622 -26.23 -17.18 -0.80
N GLU A 623 -25.60 -16.40 -1.71
CA GLU A 623 -26.31 -15.84 -2.87
C GLU A 623 -26.78 -16.95 -3.82
N THR A 624 -27.93 -16.75 -4.46
CA THR A 624 -28.40 -17.64 -5.54
C THR A 624 -27.77 -17.22 -6.86
N LEU A 625 -27.00 -18.12 -7.46
CA LEU A 625 -26.37 -17.96 -8.77
C LEU A 625 -27.14 -18.78 -9.82
N LEU A 626 -27.70 -18.11 -10.82
CA LEU A 626 -28.26 -18.74 -12.01
C LEU A 626 -27.24 -18.75 -13.15
N VAL A 627 -26.87 -19.93 -13.66
CA VAL A 627 -25.91 -20.10 -14.74
C VAL A 627 -26.61 -20.58 -16.02
N HIS A 628 -26.56 -19.76 -17.07
CA HIS A 628 -27.06 -20.15 -18.38
C HIS A 628 -26.03 -20.92 -19.20
N GLY A 629 -26.49 -21.85 -20.03
CA GLY A 629 -25.61 -22.72 -20.82
C GLY A 629 -24.65 -23.55 -19.96
N GLY A 630 -25.12 -24.08 -18.83
CA GLY A 630 -24.29 -24.67 -17.78
C GLY A 630 -23.39 -25.83 -18.22
N ALA A 631 -23.78 -26.57 -19.26
CA ALA A 631 -22.98 -27.67 -19.80
C ALA A 631 -21.90 -27.21 -20.81
N GLY A 632 -21.80 -25.91 -21.11
CA GLY A 632 -20.75 -25.33 -21.96
C GLY A 632 -19.47 -25.01 -21.17
N GLY A 633 -18.39 -24.63 -21.87
CA GLY A 633 -17.09 -24.36 -21.23
C GLY A 633 -17.14 -23.31 -20.12
N VAL A 634 -17.59 -22.08 -20.43
CA VAL A 634 -17.71 -21.01 -19.41
C VAL A 634 -18.84 -21.27 -18.40
N GLY A 635 -19.88 -22.02 -18.77
CA GLY A 635 -20.99 -22.36 -17.89
C GLY A 635 -20.57 -23.37 -16.81
N SER A 636 -19.86 -24.43 -17.21
CA SER A 636 -19.35 -25.45 -16.29
C SER A 636 -18.36 -24.86 -15.29
N ALA A 637 -17.44 -24.02 -15.77
CA ALA A 637 -16.54 -23.25 -14.90
C ALA A 637 -17.31 -22.37 -13.90
N ALA A 638 -18.35 -21.66 -14.36
CA ALA A 638 -19.17 -20.81 -13.48
C ALA A 638 -19.95 -21.61 -12.42
N ILE A 639 -20.44 -22.81 -12.74
CA ILE A 639 -21.06 -23.72 -11.77
C ILE A 639 -20.05 -24.06 -10.68
N GLN A 640 -18.90 -24.61 -11.07
CA GLN A 640 -17.89 -25.10 -10.12
C GLN A 640 -17.32 -23.98 -9.25
N LEU A 641 -17.08 -22.80 -9.82
CA LEU A 641 -16.65 -21.60 -9.09
C LEU A 641 -17.75 -21.06 -8.16
N GLY A 642 -19.02 -21.10 -8.59
CA GLY A 642 -20.16 -20.73 -7.75
C GLY A 642 -20.30 -21.63 -6.52
N CYS A 643 -20.21 -22.95 -6.72
CA CYS A 643 -20.22 -23.93 -5.64
C CYS A 643 -19.04 -23.71 -4.68
N ALA A 644 -17.83 -23.50 -5.22
CA ALA A 644 -16.64 -23.21 -4.42
C ALA A 644 -16.74 -21.90 -3.62
N ALA A 645 -17.49 -20.91 -4.14
CA ALA A 645 -17.77 -19.66 -3.45
C ALA A 645 -18.87 -19.78 -2.37
N GLY A 646 -19.49 -20.96 -2.21
CA GLY A 646 -20.59 -21.21 -1.27
C GLY A 646 -21.92 -20.60 -1.73
N ALA A 647 -22.09 -20.32 -3.02
CA ALA A 647 -23.37 -19.88 -3.58
C ALA A 647 -24.30 -21.08 -3.79
N ARG A 648 -25.62 -20.82 -3.80
CA ARG A 648 -26.61 -21.79 -4.26
C ARG A 648 -26.72 -21.71 -5.77
N VAL A 649 -26.32 -22.75 -6.49
CA VAL A 649 -26.18 -22.73 -7.95
C VAL A 649 -27.38 -23.40 -8.63
N ILE A 650 -28.07 -22.65 -9.47
CA ILE A 650 -29.09 -23.14 -10.40
C ILE A 650 -28.51 -23.06 -11.81
N ALA A 651 -28.55 -24.13 -12.57
CA ALA A 651 -28.04 -24.16 -13.95
C ALA A 651 -29.16 -24.40 -14.95
N THR A 652 -29.07 -23.80 -16.13
CA THR A 652 -29.91 -24.17 -17.29
C THR A 652 -29.05 -24.85 -18.35
N ALA A 653 -29.56 -25.93 -18.94
CA ALA A 653 -28.94 -26.60 -20.07
C ALA A 653 -30.02 -27.14 -21.02
N SER A 654 -29.63 -27.44 -22.26
CA SER A 654 -30.57 -27.94 -23.27
C SER A 654 -30.56 -29.47 -23.30
N GLY A 655 -31.68 -30.07 -22.93
CA GLY A 655 -31.87 -31.51 -22.86
C GLY A 655 -31.51 -32.11 -21.49
N PRO A 656 -32.09 -33.29 -21.15
CA PRO A 656 -31.95 -33.90 -19.84
C PRO A 656 -30.53 -34.36 -19.54
N GLU A 657 -29.80 -34.86 -20.56
CA GLU A 657 -28.42 -35.32 -20.41
C GLU A 657 -27.47 -34.18 -20.01
N ARG A 658 -27.62 -33.01 -20.63
CA ARG A 658 -26.79 -31.83 -20.32
C ARG A 658 -27.17 -31.23 -18.97
N ALA A 659 -28.45 -31.28 -18.59
CA ALA A 659 -28.86 -30.89 -17.24
C ALA A 659 -28.22 -31.81 -16.18
N GLU A 660 -28.12 -33.11 -16.45
CA GLU A 660 -27.45 -34.06 -15.54
C GLU A 660 -25.93 -33.79 -15.42
N VAL A 661 -25.27 -33.38 -16.50
CA VAL A 661 -23.87 -32.90 -16.42
C VAL A 661 -23.74 -31.75 -15.42
N CYS A 662 -24.64 -30.76 -15.45
CA CYS A 662 -24.62 -29.64 -14.52
C CYS A 662 -24.79 -30.08 -13.06
N ARG A 663 -25.67 -31.07 -12.79
CA ARG A 663 -25.85 -31.62 -11.42
C ARG A 663 -24.59 -32.29 -10.92
N ARG A 664 -23.94 -33.12 -11.76
CA ARG A 664 -22.66 -33.76 -11.40
C ARG A 664 -21.53 -32.76 -11.15
N MET A 665 -21.59 -31.57 -11.75
CA MET A 665 -20.65 -30.47 -11.48
C MET A 665 -20.91 -29.73 -10.17
N GLY A 666 -22.02 -30.01 -9.48
CA GLY A 666 -22.35 -29.45 -8.18
C GLY A 666 -23.52 -28.45 -8.18
N ALA A 667 -24.23 -28.26 -9.30
CA ALA A 667 -25.41 -27.41 -9.30
C ALA A 667 -26.51 -28.00 -8.40
N ASP A 668 -27.02 -27.20 -7.46
CA ASP A 668 -28.13 -27.57 -6.56
C ASP A 668 -29.41 -27.91 -7.34
N ALA A 669 -29.61 -27.25 -8.47
CA ALA A 669 -30.66 -27.56 -9.42
C ALA A 669 -30.18 -27.37 -10.86
N ALA A 670 -30.64 -28.24 -11.75
CA ALA A 670 -30.40 -28.12 -13.19
C ALA A 670 -31.71 -28.24 -13.96
N ILE A 671 -31.97 -27.25 -14.80
CA ILE A 671 -33.20 -27.06 -15.57
C ILE A 671 -32.92 -27.43 -17.03
N ASP A 672 -33.69 -28.36 -17.56
CA ASP A 672 -33.79 -28.56 -19.00
C ASP A 672 -34.64 -27.45 -19.61
N ASN A 673 -33.99 -26.48 -20.24
CA ASN A 673 -34.66 -25.31 -20.80
C ASN A 673 -35.42 -25.59 -22.11
N THR A 674 -35.38 -26.82 -22.61
CA THR A 674 -36.22 -27.28 -23.73
C THR A 674 -37.56 -27.85 -23.28
N ALA A 675 -37.64 -28.30 -22.01
CA ALA A 675 -38.82 -28.93 -21.44
C ALA A 675 -39.57 -28.05 -20.44
N ALA A 676 -38.91 -27.07 -19.83
CA ALA A 676 -39.50 -26.23 -18.79
C ALA A 676 -39.17 -24.74 -18.94
N ASP A 677 -40.07 -23.89 -18.44
CA ASP A 677 -39.81 -22.45 -18.30
C ASP A 677 -38.88 -22.21 -17.10
N PHE A 678 -37.61 -21.89 -17.39
CA PHE A 678 -36.63 -21.63 -16.34
C PHE A 678 -36.99 -20.45 -15.43
N VAL A 679 -37.79 -19.47 -15.90
CA VAL A 679 -38.19 -18.32 -15.09
C VAL A 679 -39.08 -18.79 -13.94
N GLU A 680 -40.05 -19.64 -14.23
CA GLU A 680 -40.99 -20.15 -13.24
C GLU A 680 -40.30 -21.10 -12.26
N VAL A 681 -39.43 -21.99 -12.77
CA VAL A 681 -38.65 -22.89 -11.90
C VAL A 681 -37.69 -22.11 -11.00
N VAL A 682 -37.02 -21.07 -11.50
CA VAL A 682 -36.15 -20.23 -10.66
C VAL A 682 -36.96 -19.51 -9.58
N LYS A 683 -38.12 -18.94 -9.91
CA LYS A 683 -39.00 -18.33 -8.90
C LYS A 683 -39.44 -19.34 -7.85
N GLU A 684 -39.84 -20.55 -8.25
CA GLU A 684 -40.23 -21.60 -7.32
C GLU A 684 -39.08 -21.94 -6.36
N LEU A 685 -37.90 -22.24 -6.89
CA LEU A 685 -36.70 -22.59 -6.11
C LEU A 685 -36.25 -21.46 -5.19
N THR A 686 -36.53 -20.21 -5.54
CA THR A 686 -36.16 -19.01 -4.78
C THR A 686 -37.32 -18.40 -3.98
N ARG A 687 -38.48 -19.09 -3.91
CA ARG A 687 -39.69 -18.62 -3.22
C ARG A 687 -40.13 -17.21 -3.66
N GLY A 688 -40.07 -16.96 -4.96
CA GLY A 688 -40.44 -15.71 -5.60
C GLY A 688 -39.38 -14.61 -5.56
N ARG A 689 -38.27 -14.79 -4.82
CA ARG A 689 -37.22 -13.76 -4.70
C ARG A 689 -36.45 -13.54 -6.01
N GLY A 690 -36.19 -14.60 -6.77
CA GLY A 690 -35.31 -14.57 -7.95
C GLY A 690 -33.84 -14.83 -7.59
N ALA A 691 -32.98 -14.87 -8.62
CA ALA A 691 -31.54 -15.07 -8.49
C ALA A 691 -30.81 -13.76 -8.17
N ASP A 692 -29.84 -13.80 -7.25
CA ASP A 692 -29.03 -12.63 -6.88
C ASP A 692 -27.98 -12.33 -7.96
N VAL A 693 -27.45 -13.37 -8.60
CA VAL A 693 -26.49 -13.26 -9.71
C VAL A 693 -26.94 -14.16 -10.86
N ILE A 694 -26.95 -13.62 -12.08
CA ILE A 694 -27.21 -14.39 -13.31
C ILE A 694 -25.97 -14.32 -14.19
N TYR A 695 -25.41 -15.47 -14.55
CA TYR A 695 -24.26 -15.63 -15.43
C TYR A 695 -24.75 -16.00 -16.84
N ASP A 696 -24.67 -15.06 -17.79
CA ASP A 696 -25.28 -15.22 -19.11
C ASP A 696 -24.26 -15.16 -20.27
N PRO A 697 -23.85 -16.33 -20.80
CA PRO A 697 -23.07 -16.43 -22.03
C PRO A 697 -23.94 -16.58 -23.29
N VAL A 698 -25.27 -16.64 -23.16
CA VAL A 698 -26.21 -16.94 -24.26
C VAL A 698 -26.76 -15.66 -24.88
N GLY A 699 -27.18 -14.70 -24.06
CA GLY A 699 -27.79 -13.46 -24.51
C GLY A 699 -29.20 -13.64 -25.08
N GLY A 700 -29.61 -12.76 -25.99
CA GLY A 700 -30.90 -12.82 -26.66
C GLY A 700 -32.10 -13.04 -25.73
N ASP A 701 -32.97 -14.00 -26.08
CA ASP A 701 -34.21 -14.26 -25.35
C ASP A 701 -33.95 -14.75 -23.92
N VAL A 702 -32.80 -15.40 -23.69
CA VAL A 702 -32.39 -15.88 -22.36
C VAL A 702 -32.12 -14.68 -21.44
N PHE A 703 -31.39 -13.66 -21.91
CA PHE A 703 -31.21 -12.42 -21.16
C PHE A 703 -32.55 -11.74 -20.86
N ASP A 704 -33.43 -11.65 -21.87
CA ASP A 704 -34.71 -10.98 -21.73
C ASP A 704 -35.62 -11.63 -20.68
N ARG A 705 -35.59 -12.95 -20.62
CA ARG A 705 -36.33 -13.73 -19.63
C ARG A 705 -35.65 -13.72 -18.26
N SER A 706 -34.32 -13.69 -18.20
CA SER A 706 -33.53 -13.58 -16.96
C SER A 706 -33.95 -12.37 -16.12
N ARG A 707 -34.27 -11.24 -16.77
CA ARG A 707 -34.80 -10.05 -16.10
C ARG A 707 -36.10 -10.33 -15.31
N ARG A 708 -36.90 -11.31 -15.71
CA ARG A 708 -38.14 -11.67 -15.01
C ARG A 708 -37.89 -12.46 -13.72
N CYS A 709 -36.76 -13.18 -13.62
CA CYS A 709 -36.34 -13.95 -12.45
C CYS A 709 -35.08 -13.42 -11.74
N ILE A 710 -34.61 -12.21 -12.05
CA ILE A 710 -33.59 -11.52 -11.23
C ILE A 710 -34.20 -11.01 -9.91
N ALA A 711 -33.45 -11.14 -8.82
CA ALA A 711 -33.77 -10.57 -7.52
C ALA A 711 -33.59 -9.05 -7.49
N PHE A 712 -34.22 -8.40 -6.51
CA PHE A 712 -33.98 -6.99 -6.22
C PHE A 712 -32.49 -6.79 -5.88
N GLU A 713 -31.87 -5.74 -6.42
CA GLU A 713 -30.41 -5.48 -6.33
C GLU A 713 -29.51 -6.58 -6.93
N GLY A 714 -30.08 -7.47 -7.74
CA GLY A 714 -29.34 -8.53 -8.40
C GLY A 714 -28.39 -8.03 -9.49
N ARG A 715 -27.63 -8.95 -10.08
CA ARG A 715 -26.65 -8.65 -11.14
C ARG A 715 -26.79 -9.63 -12.29
N ILE A 716 -26.98 -9.12 -13.50
CA ILE A 716 -26.89 -9.93 -14.73
C ILE A 716 -25.52 -9.68 -15.37
N LEU A 717 -24.69 -10.72 -15.40
CA LEU A 717 -23.36 -10.70 -15.98
C LEU A 717 -23.47 -11.02 -17.47
N VAL A 718 -23.10 -10.06 -18.32
CA VAL A 718 -23.04 -10.22 -19.77
C VAL A 718 -21.68 -10.82 -20.14
N ILE A 719 -21.67 -12.11 -20.46
CA ILE A 719 -20.46 -12.89 -20.77
C ILE A 719 -20.28 -13.03 -22.28
N GLY A 720 -21.37 -13.27 -23.01
CA GLY A 720 -21.35 -13.51 -24.44
C GLY A 720 -22.75 -13.64 -25.03
N PHE A 721 -22.79 -13.88 -26.34
CA PHE A 721 -24.03 -13.93 -27.12
C PHE A 721 -24.09 -15.23 -27.94
N ALA A 722 -23.89 -16.38 -27.29
CA ALA A 722 -23.88 -17.69 -27.97
C ALA A 722 -25.20 -18.01 -28.70
N GLY A 723 -26.31 -17.38 -28.31
CA GLY A 723 -27.59 -17.45 -29.01
C GLY A 723 -27.68 -16.59 -30.28
N GLY A 724 -26.62 -15.86 -30.66
CA GLY A 724 -26.53 -15.08 -31.89
C GLY A 724 -27.22 -13.72 -31.88
N ARG A 725 -28.15 -13.49 -30.95
CA ARG A 725 -28.85 -12.20 -30.79
C ARG A 725 -28.27 -11.40 -29.62
N ILE A 726 -27.92 -10.15 -29.89
CA ILE A 726 -27.57 -9.17 -28.84
C ILE A 726 -28.87 -8.68 -28.19
N PRO A 727 -29.01 -8.76 -26.84
CA PRO A 727 -30.24 -8.36 -26.15
C PRO A 727 -30.28 -6.87 -25.82
N ASP A 728 -31.49 -6.33 -25.67
CA ASP A 728 -31.75 -4.98 -25.19
C ASP A 728 -32.04 -4.96 -23.68
N ALA A 729 -31.49 -3.98 -22.97
CA ALA A 729 -31.73 -3.77 -21.54
C ALA A 729 -32.64 -2.55 -21.30
N PRO A 730 -33.98 -2.73 -21.20
CA PRO A 730 -34.90 -1.62 -21.01
C PRO A 730 -34.71 -0.99 -19.61
N VAL A 731 -34.25 0.26 -19.57
CA VAL A 731 -33.80 0.94 -18.33
C VAL A 731 -34.92 1.16 -17.30
N ASN A 732 -36.19 1.19 -17.73
CA ASN A 732 -37.33 1.22 -16.81
C ASN A 732 -37.43 -0.06 -15.97
N HIS A 733 -37.10 -1.22 -16.53
CA HIS A 733 -37.09 -2.47 -15.79
C HIS A 733 -35.89 -2.55 -14.83
N VAL A 734 -34.73 -2.04 -15.26
CA VAL A 734 -33.53 -1.86 -14.42
C VAL A 734 -33.87 -1.03 -13.19
N LEU A 735 -34.56 0.11 -13.38
CA LEU A 735 -35.03 0.99 -12.32
C LEU A 735 -35.99 0.28 -11.35
N ILE A 736 -37.03 -0.39 -11.85
CA ILE A 736 -38.08 -0.99 -11.00
C ILE A 736 -37.53 -2.08 -10.07
N LYS A 737 -36.55 -2.87 -10.54
CA LYS A 737 -35.95 -3.96 -9.76
C LYS A 737 -34.59 -3.62 -9.13
N ASN A 738 -34.07 -2.42 -9.34
CA ASN A 738 -32.74 -1.98 -8.88
C ASN A 738 -31.58 -2.94 -9.22
N TYR A 739 -31.67 -3.75 -10.28
CA TYR A 739 -30.58 -4.67 -10.63
C TYR A 739 -29.54 -4.00 -11.52
N SER A 740 -28.33 -4.57 -11.56
CA SER A 740 -27.25 -4.12 -12.45
C SER A 740 -27.10 -5.01 -13.68
N VAL A 741 -26.83 -4.41 -14.84
CA VAL A 741 -26.30 -5.12 -16.02
C VAL A 741 -24.79 -4.91 -16.05
N VAL A 742 -24.04 -5.99 -15.91
CA VAL A 742 -22.59 -5.94 -15.68
C VAL A 742 -21.86 -6.55 -16.86
N GLY A 743 -21.20 -5.71 -17.66
CA GLY A 743 -20.31 -6.18 -18.72
C GLY A 743 -19.08 -6.91 -18.17
N VAL A 744 -18.74 -8.03 -18.80
CA VAL A 744 -17.54 -8.81 -18.49
C VAL A 744 -16.68 -8.93 -19.74
N HIS A 745 -15.53 -8.25 -19.73
CA HIS A 745 -14.53 -8.35 -20.79
C HIS A 745 -13.21 -8.79 -20.18
N TRP A 746 -12.91 -10.10 -20.24
CA TRP A 746 -11.69 -10.63 -19.63
C TRP A 746 -10.40 -10.15 -20.32
N GLY A 747 -10.38 -10.09 -21.65
CA GLY A 747 -9.20 -9.70 -22.42
C GLY A 747 -8.63 -8.31 -22.09
N LEU A 748 -9.46 -7.32 -21.74
CA LEU A 748 -8.99 -5.97 -21.40
C LEU A 748 -8.31 -5.89 -20.04
N TYR A 749 -8.52 -6.84 -19.12
CA TYR A 749 -7.79 -6.86 -17.84
C TYR A 749 -6.34 -7.34 -18.00
N ARG A 750 -5.98 -7.87 -19.17
CA ARG A 750 -4.60 -8.29 -19.51
C ARG A 750 -3.76 -7.14 -20.07
N ARG A 751 -4.40 -6.03 -20.47
CA ARG A 751 -3.75 -4.80 -20.94
C ARG A 751 -3.62 -3.83 -19.77
#